data_AF-A0A640W316-F1
#
_entry.id   AF-A0A640W316-F1
#
_cell.length_a   1.000
_cell.length_b   1.000
_cell.length_c   1.000
_cell.angle_alpha   90.00
_cell.angle_beta   90.00
_cell.angle_gamma   90.00
#
_symmetry.space_group_name_H-M   'P 1'
#
loop_
_entity.id
_entity.type
_entity.pdbx_description
1 polymer ?
#
loop_
_entity_poly.entity_id
_entity_poly.type
_entity_poly.pdbx_seq_one_letter_code
_entity_poly.pdbx_strand_id
1 'polypeptide(L)'
;MARKLISVLIFLSMLSMAYIEGNDVGRDVKASGEEFIPVKKVTFVKFDENSYTDDYAYLAAIPASIFRHDGKTYAYPLLFYDDFKPSNKHELSLNSSQGIKYFMEDWISYCRGLDEIECINMGKPDFEAKNYSYINSTDIYEIASKIALKHWKKSDVCFVAYAGDFDEYETINGDFSASIEGKVKRMEITLPEPEGIGGVYADFDVTPPYVYIEAIVEWNPLLRGHDIDLQLYDNAFGMVDASENWNALFGTHEAVSSYIFNYGKWKVGLTNMPTEDLNDFIAGEPRRYYDVNISLYSGGVYELPPIEFKARNVSIDVRCNENISFGVVLISNGIPYEPYYGNGNISISIPELGTGNYSICIFLKNETNANFDVHYEWQNVGSMQTHSFAAASQAAVLASLMDAPLLYISPDSIPASTKNAMERLGVKKVIGIGLENNPFNGYEFENYGIEESYQKIMEMSGKNVVVFTTTSPWTYWLTEELKPHGDKEKALYIGPAAYMAAFHEVPSLIVDEHEPLSNSASWITDFWRRDSLAREPPPPGCMYLMASQVYDFLASHGYDREGNEDIITIAGQFDIGIGWDRAFVGKANPGRILGTPADASYWVARSVFYPALIFVNPALKGSVELINGSVSQRGFAGRFKIIKPSMKENFSYPVLNTWVSYCHEFNKEASKYWGCKYTTRDGITPYETPSPDPIDEGVTDKIGAYWPDISTSEVVPFYLKKLGYSMAFSTNFSATMHNLNEGVIMWFEGMHAGHWHSGGVGFWDPNANWSKMMYLLKDVPIVWKIIENKKITTEPNPWRGYEFGLLRQALFRWGIAGRQTQIFQTGCTENPDVMVMDKWIGWDLHSALHPDGIVIAIFQQVETEIKNGYDFDASLKNLHSCGINAGISCYISSTYLHLTMIRHGSVFQIIDPWLTSWYANFAVEMFARYLALGYSAGEAYSKSMEHVGIGYLTKEWWWDVSENICYFGDPTLHVWNPVHGWNMPTAINTGTIGEHVT
;
A
#
# COMPACT_ATOMS: atom_id res chain seq x y z
N MET A 1 62.29 3.09 30.02
CA MET A 1 61.19 2.11 29.89
C MET A 1 60.04 2.40 30.85
N ALA A 2 60.26 2.59 32.15
CA ALA A 2 59.19 2.85 33.13
C ALA A 2 58.38 4.14 32.90
N ARG A 3 58.96 5.22 32.35
CA ARG A 3 58.22 6.46 32.02
C ARG A 3 57.29 6.35 30.80
N LYS A 4 57.56 5.44 29.85
CA LYS A 4 56.65 5.19 28.70
C LYS A 4 55.50 4.26 29.07
N LEU A 5 55.70 3.34 30.02
CA LEU A 5 54.61 2.50 30.54
C LEU A 5 53.59 3.30 31.35
N ILE A 6 54.04 4.29 32.14
CA ILE A 6 53.14 5.15 32.93
C ILE A 6 52.33 6.09 32.03
N SER A 7 52.89 6.60 30.93
CA SER A 7 52.13 7.39 29.95
C SER A 7 51.09 6.56 29.21
N VAL A 8 51.39 5.29 28.89
CA VAL A 8 50.43 4.38 28.23
C VAL A 8 49.35 3.89 29.20
N LEU A 9 49.68 3.66 30.48
CA LEU A 9 48.70 3.34 31.52
C LEU A 9 47.82 4.53 31.89
N ILE A 10 48.34 5.75 31.89
CA ILE A 10 47.55 6.98 32.10
C ILE A 10 46.65 7.26 30.88
N PHE A 11 47.12 6.99 29.66
CA PHE A 11 46.30 7.09 28.44
C PHE A 11 45.23 5.99 28.36
N LEU A 12 45.54 4.76 28.77
CA LEU A 12 44.56 3.66 28.90
C LEU A 12 43.57 3.87 30.05
N SER A 13 43.96 4.52 31.16
CA SER A 13 43.04 4.89 32.23
C SER A 13 42.17 6.12 31.91
N MET A 14 42.59 6.94 30.94
CA MET A 14 41.75 8.01 30.38
C MET A 14 40.82 7.49 29.26
N LEU A 15 41.13 6.35 28.63
CA LEU A 15 40.24 5.62 27.73
C LEU A 15 39.17 4.77 28.46
N SER A 16 39.27 4.63 29.79
CA SER A 16 38.27 3.92 30.60
C SER A 16 37.36 4.84 31.43
N MET A 17 37.39 6.16 31.20
CA MET A 17 36.45 7.13 31.79
C MET A 17 35.98 8.23 30.82
N ALA A 18 36.16 8.03 29.51
CA ALA A 18 35.17 8.52 28.56
C ALA A 18 34.14 7.39 28.35
N TYR A 19 33.42 7.07 29.44
CA TYR A 19 32.00 6.79 29.29
C TYR A 19 31.47 8.10 28.68
N ILE A 20 31.47 8.18 27.36
CA ILE A 20 30.31 8.77 26.72
C ILE A 20 29.24 7.79 27.17
N GLU A 21 28.52 8.14 28.26
CA GLU A 21 27.12 7.75 28.36
C GLU A 21 26.63 7.80 26.93
N GLY A 22 26.31 6.63 26.37
CA GLY A 22 25.66 6.60 25.08
C GLY A 22 24.53 7.57 25.24
N ASN A 23 24.69 8.78 24.70
CA ASN A 23 23.58 9.67 24.53
C ASN A 23 22.68 8.79 23.70
N ASP A 24 21.59 8.36 24.33
CA ASP A 24 20.44 7.84 23.65
C ASP A 24 20.33 8.68 22.39
N VAL A 25 20.69 8.09 21.24
CA VAL A 25 20.08 8.50 19.98
C VAL A 25 18.68 7.87 19.99
N GLY A 26 17.99 7.99 21.12
CA GLY A 26 16.56 7.97 21.16
C GLY A 26 16.18 9.33 20.62
N ARG A 27 15.67 9.33 19.38
CA ARG A 27 14.60 10.27 19.06
C ARG A 27 13.65 10.24 20.27
N ASP A 28 13.26 11.37 20.83
CA ASP A 28 12.20 11.41 21.84
C ASP A 28 10.98 10.74 21.21
N VAL A 29 10.78 9.44 21.48
CA VAL A 29 9.74 8.64 20.86
C VAL A 29 8.43 9.20 21.39
N LYS A 30 7.78 10.03 20.57
CA LYS A 30 6.46 10.51 20.89
C LYS A 30 5.56 9.29 20.88
N ALA A 31 4.95 8.97 22.02
CA ALA A 31 3.77 8.12 22.01
C ALA A 31 2.78 8.70 21.00
N SER A 32 1.91 7.87 20.41
CA SER A 32 0.81 8.30 19.52
C SER A 32 -0.24 9.18 20.23
N GLY A 33 0.12 9.85 21.31
CA GLY A 33 -0.72 10.62 22.20
C GLY A 33 -0.57 12.11 21.94
N GLU A 34 -1.46 12.63 21.11
CA GLU A 34 -2.08 13.88 21.51
C GLU A 34 -2.94 13.63 22.75
N GLU A 35 -3.16 14.66 23.58
CA GLU A 35 -4.04 14.61 24.75
C GLU A 35 -5.52 14.47 24.33
N PHE A 36 -5.87 13.31 23.73
CA PHE A 36 -7.26 12.99 23.42
C PHE A 36 -7.91 12.22 24.58
N ILE A 37 -9.16 12.55 24.85
CA ILE A 37 -9.96 12.00 25.95
C ILE A 37 -11.15 11.24 25.34
N PRO A 38 -11.11 9.90 25.36
CA PRO A 38 -12.21 9.06 24.91
C PRO A 38 -13.49 9.31 25.71
N VAL A 39 -14.63 9.41 25.04
CA VAL A 39 -15.95 9.45 25.67
C VAL A 39 -16.64 8.10 25.46
N LYS A 40 -17.32 7.56 26.48
CA LYS A 40 -18.02 6.25 26.41
C LYS A 40 -19.30 6.27 25.58
N LYS A 41 -19.17 6.63 24.30
CA LYS A 41 -20.25 6.80 23.34
C LYS A 41 -19.84 6.25 21.97
N VAL A 42 -20.82 6.02 21.09
CA VAL A 42 -20.62 5.90 19.65
C VAL A 42 -21.81 6.57 18.94
N THR A 43 -21.55 7.19 17.80
CA THR A 43 -22.59 7.67 16.88
C THR A 43 -22.55 6.85 15.60
N PHE A 44 -23.72 6.35 15.20
CA PHE A 44 -23.93 5.66 13.93
C PHE A 44 -24.78 6.52 12.99
N VAL A 45 -24.35 6.60 11.74
CA VAL A 45 -25.14 7.16 10.63
C VAL A 45 -25.52 6.03 9.70
N LYS A 46 -26.82 5.86 9.39
CA LYS A 46 -27.26 4.83 8.43
C LYS A 46 -26.60 5.09 7.07
N PHE A 47 -25.84 4.13 6.57
CA PHE A 47 -25.28 4.19 5.22
C PHE A 47 -26.41 4.17 4.18
N ASP A 48 -26.37 5.09 3.21
CA ASP A 48 -27.38 5.24 2.15
C ASP A 48 -26.73 5.47 0.77
N GLU A 49 -26.56 4.40 0.01
CA GLU A 49 -25.99 4.45 -1.34
C GLU A 49 -26.86 5.20 -2.38
N ASN A 50 -28.07 5.63 -2.04
CA ASN A 50 -29.03 6.27 -2.94
C ASN A 50 -29.26 7.76 -2.63
N SER A 51 -28.59 8.33 -1.63
CA SER A 51 -28.79 9.71 -1.20
C SER A 51 -27.59 10.23 -0.41
N TYR A 52 -27.15 11.47 -0.68
CA TYR A 52 -26.10 12.16 0.08
C TYR A 52 -26.50 12.54 1.53
N THR A 53 -27.66 12.08 2.00
CA THR A 53 -28.19 12.46 3.33
C THR A 53 -27.31 11.94 4.46
N ASP A 54 -26.76 10.73 4.31
CA ASP A 54 -25.86 10.13 5.28
C ASP A 54 -24.50 10.83 5.31
N ASP A 55 -23.93 11.20 4.16
CA ASP A 55 -22.69 11.95 4.06
C ASP A 55 -22.78 13.32 4.77
N TYR A 56 -23.80 14.11 4.48
CA TYR A 56 -24.02 15.40 5.17
C TYR A 56 -24.32 15.21 6.66
N ALA A 57 -25.07 14.16 7.03
CA ALA A 57 -25.32 13.85 8.42
C ALA A 57 -24.02 13.46 9.16
N TYR A 58 -23.15 12.70 8.52
CA TYR A 58 -21.85 12.31 9.04
C TYR A 58 -20.96 13.55 9.24
N LEU A 59 -20.83 14.41 8.23
CA LEU A 59 -20.08 15.66 8.32
C LEU A 59 -20.60 16.58 9.44
N ALA A 60 -21.92 16.73 9.59
CA ALA A 60 -22.52 17.51 10.69
C ALA A 60 -22.28 16.90 12.08
N ALA A 61 -22.10 15.58 12.17
CA ALA A 61 -21.82 14.87 13.41
C ALA A 61 -20.33 14.91 13.83
N ILE A 62 -19.41 15.25 12.93
CA ILE A 62 -17.97 15.37 13.24
C ILE A 62 -17.70 16.32 14.40
N PRO A 63 -18.14 17.60 14.39
CA PRO A 63 -17.87 18.52 15.50
C PRO A 63 -18.53 18.09 16.82
N ALA A 64 -19.54 17.20 16.79
CA ALA A 64 -20.08 16.59 18.00
C ALA A 64 -19.24 15.39 18.48
N SER A 65 -18.57 14.70 17.56
CA SER A 65 -17.86 13.43 17.79
C SER A 65 -16.38 13.61 18.10
N ILE A 66 -15.79 14.71 17.63
CA ILE A 66 -14.44 15.15 17.97
C ILE A 66 -14.44 16.66 18.10
N PHE A 67 -14.04 17.18 19.25
CA PHE A 67 -14.02 18.63 19.51
C PHE A 67 -12.95 19.02 20.52
N ARG A 68 -12.57 20.31 20.50
CA ARG A 68 -11.55 20.86 21.39
C ARG A 68 -12.13 21.79 22.43
N HIS A 69 -11.87 21.51 23.70
CA HIS A 69 -12.28 22.35 24.81
C HIS A 69 -11.16 22.48 25.84
N ASP A 70 -10.82 23.71 26.22
CA ASP A 70 -9.73 24.02 27.17
C ASP A 70 -8.38 23.35 26.82
N GLY A 71 -8.04 23.35 25.52
CA GLY A 71 -6.77 22.79 25.01
C GLY A 71 -6.69 21.26 24.97
N LYS A 72 -7.82 20.57 25.17
CA LYS A 72 -7.92 19.10 25.12
C LYS A 72 -8.86 18.66 24.02
N THR A 73 -8.55 17.52 23.40
CA THR A 73 -9.41 16.91 22.39
C THR A 73 -10.29 15.87 23.05
N TYR A 74 -11.61 15.95 22.87
CA TYR A 74 -12.55 14.92 23.30
C TYR A 74 -13.06 14.20 22.07
N ALA A 75 -13.11 12.86 22.11
CA ALA A 75 -13.50 12.09 20.93
C ALA A 75 -14.28 10.82 21.30
N TYR A 76 -15.22 10.46 20.44
CA TYR A 76 -15.84 9.13 20.39
C TYR A 76 -16.04 8.68 18.93
N PRO A 77 -16.17 7.37 18.66
CA PRO A 77 -16.33 6.86 17.30
C PRO A 77 -17.58 7.38 16.61
N LEU A 78 -17.40 7.81 15.36
CA LEU A 78 -18.46 8.14 14.41
C LEU A 78 -18.36 7.18 13.23
N LEU A 79 -19.41 6.40 12.97
CA LEU A 79 -19.36 5.28 12.04
C LEU A 79 -20.54 5.31 11.07
N PHE A 80 -20.30 4.87 9.84
CA PHE A 80 -21.41 4.43 9.00
C PHE A 80 -21.91 3.08 9.52
N TYR A 81 -23.23 2.91 9.52
CA TYR A 81 -23.89 1.66 9.87
C TYR A 81 -24.48 1.02 8.62
N ASP A 82 -23.83 -0.04 8.19
CA ASP A 82 -24.28 -0.90 7.10
C ASP A 82 -24.68 -2.27 7.67
N ASP A 83 -25.89 -2.70 7.31
CA ASP A 83 -26.49 -3.97 7.71
C ASP A 83 -26.65 -4.92 6.54
N PHE A 84 -25.99 -4.64 5.41
CA PHE A 84 -25.93 -5.52 4.26
C PHE A 84 -25.44 -6.91 4.69
N LYS A 85 -26.19 -7.92 4.26
CA LYS A 85 -25.86 -9.33 4.49
C LYS A 85 -25.62 -9.99 3.15
N PRO A 86 -24.39 -10.49 2.88
CA PRO A 86 -24.08 -11.15 1.63
C PRO A 86 -24.98 -12.38 1.44
N SER A 87 -25.55 -12.52 0.25
CA SER A 87 -26.39 -13.67 -0.11
C SER A 87 -25.56 -14.89 -0.50
N ASN A 88 -24.33 -14.66 -0.96
CA ASN A 88 -23.42 -15.68 -1.48
C ASN A 88 -21.94 -15.25 -1.31
N LYS A 89 -20.99 -16.14 -1.67
CA LYS A 89 -19.55 -15.91 -1.49
C LYS A 89 -18.97 -14.78 -2.34
N HIS A 90 -19.58 -14.44 -3.48
CA HIS A 90 -19.07 -13.37 -4.34
C HIS A 90 -19.33 -11.99 -3.74
N GLU A 91 -20.41 -11.84 -2.96
CA GLU A 91 -20.78 -10.58 -2.30
C GLU A 91 -20.03 -10.34 -0.98
N LEU A 92 -19.11 -11.22 -0.56
CA LEU A 92 -18.42 -11.06 0.72
C LEU A 92 -17.58 -9.79 0.80
N SER A 93 -17.05 -9.29 -0.33
CA SER A 93 -16.37 -7.99 -0.40
C SER A 93 -17.26 -6.81 0.05
N LEU A 94 -18.58 -6.98 0.09
CA LEU A 94 -19.55 -5.95 0.50
C LEU A 94 -19.97 -6.06 1.98
N ASN A 95 -19.52 -7.08 2.72
CA ASN A 95 -19.94 -7.36 4.10
C ASN A 95 -19.22 -6.50 5.16
N SER A 96 -19.41 -5.19 5.12
CA SER A 96 -18.76 -4.27 6.07
C SER A 96 -19.24 -4.44 7.53
N SER A 97 -20.44 -5.00 7.72
CA SER A 97 -21.05 -5.26 9.04
C SER A 97 -20.17 -6.11 9.96
N GLN A 98 -19.33 -6.98 9.40
CA GLN A 98 -18.37 -7.80 10.14
C GLN A 98 -17.29 -6.96 10.80
N GLY A 99 -16.74 -5.97 10.10
CA GLY A 99 -15.73 -5.06 10.64
C GLY A 99 -16.28 -4.13 11.71
N ILE A 100 -17.51 -3.63 11.51
CA ILE A 100 -18.25 -2.86 12.54
C ILE A 100 -18.38 -3.68 13.83
N LYS A 101 -18.77 -4.96 13.72
CA LYS A 101 -18.89 -5.85 14.87
C LYS A 101 -17.59 -5.95 15.65
N TYR A 102 -16.46 -6.27 15.00
CA TYR A 102 -15.18 -6.44 15.70
C TYR A 102 -14.63 -5.12 16.26
N PHE A 103 -14.85 -4.00 15.58
CA PHE A 103 -14.57 -2.68 16.15
C PHE A 103 -15.38 -2.42 17.43
N MET A 104 -16.69 -2.69 17.39
CA MET A 104 -17.58 -2.47 18.53
C MET A 104 -17.28 -3.39 19.71
N GLU A 105 -16.88 -4.64 19.47
CA GLU A 105 -16.39 -5.56 20.51
C GLU A 105 -15.21 -4.93 21.28
N ASP A 106 -14.24 -4.36 20.56
CA ASP A 106 -13.07 -3.71 21.16
C ASP A 106 -13.46 -2.44 21.91
N TRP A 107 -14.27 -1.59 21.30
CA TRP A 107 -14.66 -0.31 21.88
C TRP A 107 -15.50 -0.47 23.16
N ILE A 108 -16.49 -1.37 23.15
CA ILE A 108 -17.32 -1.68 24.32
C ILE A 108 -16.46 -2.29 25.44
N SER A 109 -15.54 -3.19 25.09
CA SER A 109 -14.59 -3.79 26.04
C SER A 109 -13.71 -2.74 26.71
N TYR A 110 -13.13 -1.82 25.93
CA TYR A 110 -12.31 -0.73 26.42
C TYR A 110 -13.10 0.18 27.38
N CYS A 111 -14.29 0.62 26.96
CA CYS A 111 -15.16 1.49 27.75
C CYS A 111 -15.74 0.83 29.01
N ARG A 112 -15.72 -0.50 29.08
CA ARG A 112 -16.44 -1.34 30.07
C ARG A 112 -17.95 -1.06 30.06
N GLY A 113 -18.51 -1.07 28.85
CA GLY A 113 -19.89 -0.67 28.56
C GLY A 113 -20.01 0.80 28.17
N LEU A 114 -20.97 1.09 27.28
CA LEU A 114 -21.22 2.42 26.74
C LEU A 114 -22.35 3.13 27.50
N ASP A 115 -22.22 4.45 27.64
CA ASP A 115 -23.26 5.29 28.21
C ASP A 115 -24.36 5.63 27.19
N GLU A 116 -23.99 5.83 25.93
CA GLU A 116 -24.92 6.12 24.86
C GLU A 116 -24.49 5.50 23.52
N ILE A 117 -25.48 4.99 22.77
CA ILE A 117 -25.39 4.80 21.33
C ILE A 117 -26.35 5.79 20.66
N GLU A 118 -25.82 6.64 19.81
CA GLU A 118 -26.62 7.56 19.02
C GLU A 118 -26.84 7.03 17.61
N CYS A 119 -28.08 7.08 17.17
CA CYS A 119 -28.54 6.54 15.90
C CYS A 119 -29.08 7.67 15.02
N ILE A 120 -28.43 7.94 13.89
CA ILE A 120 -28.91 8.86 12.87
C ILE A 120 -29.50 8.06 11.72
N ASN A 121 -30.80 8.26 11.44
CA ASN A 121 -31.55 7.57 10.39
C ASN A 121 -31.54 6.03 10.46
N MET A 122 -31.36 5.46 11.65
CA MET A 122 -31.44 4.02 11.88
C MET A 122 -32.17 3.66 13.17
N GLY A 123 -32.60 2.40 13.27
CA GLY A 123 -33.14 1.81 14.50
C GLY A 123 -32.04 1.41 15.48
N LYS A 124 -32.45 0.79 16.60
CA LYS A 124 -31.52 0.25 17.61
C LYS A 124 -30.60 -0.80 16.95
N PRO A 125 -29.26 -0.67 17.03
CA PRO A 125 -28.34 -1.71 16.58
C PRO A 125 -28.24 -2.87 17.57
N ASP A 126 -27.61 -3.96 17.15
CA ASP A 126 -27.39 -5.17 17.98
C ASP A 126 -26.30 -5.01 19.06
N PHE A 127 -26.00 -3.77 19.48
CA PHE A 127 -25.02 -3.42 20.51
C PHE A 127 -25.69 -2.82 21.74
N GLU A 128 -25.16 -3.11 22.93
CA GLU A 128 -25.74 -2.69 24.21
C GLU A 128 -25.09 -1.41 24.77
N ALA A 129 -25.92 -0.47 25.20
CA ALA A 129 -25.54 0.76 25.90
C ALA A 129 -26.60 1.13 26.95
N LYS A 130 -26.24 2.01 27.90
CA LYS A 130 -27.19 2.46 28.93
C LYS A 130 -28.35 3.25 28.34
N ASN A 131 -28.09 4.06 27.32
CA ASN A 131 -29.09 4.89 26.64
C ASN A 131 -28.95 4.80 25.12
N TYR A 132 -30.04 5.08 24.43
CA TYR A 132 -30.10 5.21 22.97
C TYR A 132 -30.79 6.50 22.60
N SER A 133 -30.22 7.23 21.65
CA SER A 133 -30.84 8.43 21.07
C SER A 133 -31.05 8.28 19.58
N TYR A 134 -32.07 8.95 19.06
CA TYR A 134 -32.45 8.84 17.66
C TYR A 134 -32.61 10.23 17.04
N ILE A 135 -31.89 10.48 15.95
CA ILE A 135 -32.05 11.65 15.10
C ILE A 135 -32.52 11.14 13.74
N ASN A 136 -33.82 11.26 13.47
CA ASN A 136 -34.42 10.80 12.22
C ASN A 136 -35.01 11.98 11.45
N SER A 137 -34.62 12.10 10.18
CA SER A 137 -35.25 12.97 9.18
C SER A 137 -34.76 12.60 7.78
N THR A 138 -35.54 12.91 6.75
CA THR A 138 -35.09 12.87 5.36
C THR A 138 -34.56 14.22 4.88
N ASP A 139 -34.62 15.26 5.73
CA ASP A 139 -34.16 16.61 5.44
C ASP A 139 -32.78 16.85 6.08
N ILE A 140 -31.75 16.97 5.24
CA ILE A 140 -30.36 17.27 5.62
C ILE A 140 -30.24 18.47 6.58
N TYR A 141 -31.04 19.52 6.38
CA TYR A 141 -31.00 20.73 7.21
C TYR A 141 -31.56 20.46 8.61
N GLU A 142 -32.61 19.64 8.69
CA GLU A 142 -33.21 19.23 9.96
C GLU A 142 -32.30 18.29 10.75
N ILE A 143 -31.59 17.36 10.07
CA ILE A 143 -30.63 16.46 10.71
C ILE A 143 -29.52 17.29 11.39
N ALA A 144 -28.84 18.16 10.63
CA ALA A 144 -27.78 19.01 11.16
C ALA A 144 -28.27 19.89 12.33
N SER A 145 -29.47 20.47 12.20
CA SER A 145 -30.11 21.26 13.27
C SER A 145 -30.39 20.43 14.54
N LYS A 146 -30.83 19.18 14.40
CA LYS A 146 -31.07 18.27 15.53
C LYS A 146 -29.78 17.83 16.21
N ILE A 147 -28.73 17.55 15.44
CA ILE A 147 -27.38 17.27 15.96
C ILE A 147 -26.91 18.48 16.78
N ALA A 148 -26.94 19.69 16.20
CA ALA A 148 -26.52 20.91 16.86
C ALA A 148 -27.30 21.19 18.17
N LEU A 149 -28.63 21.05 18.16
CA LEU A 149 -29.46 21.29 19.33
C LEU A 149 -29.32 20.20 20.41
N LYS A 150 -28.85 19.01 20.05
CA LYS A 150 -28.56 17.95 21.01
C LYS A 150 -27.20 18.18 21.68
N HIS A 151 -26.19 18.56 20.91
CA HIS A 151 -24.79 18.59 21.35
C HIS A 151 -24.31 19.92 21.88
N TRP A 152 -25.06 21.01 21.73
CA TRP A 152 -24.71 22.30 22.33
C TRP A 152 -25.87 22.86 23.14
N LYS A 153 -25.60 23.29 24.38
CA LYS A 153 -26.55 24.08 25.17
C LYS A 153 -26.67 25.50 24.63
N LYS A 154 -25.52 26.07 24.23
CA LYS A 154 -25.34 27.36 23.60
C LYS A 154 -24.11 27.33 22.72
N SER A 155 -24.11 28.15 21.68
CA SER A 155 -22.90 28.45 20.91
C SER A 155 -23.00 29.87 20.35
N ASP A 156 -22.00 30.70 20.65
CA ASP A 156 -21.92 32.06 20.11
C ASP A 156 -21.53 32.06 18.61
N VAL A 157 -20.93 30.98 18.13
CA VAL A 157 -20.46 30.79 16.75
C VAL A 157 -21.15 29.56 16.13
N CYS A 158 -21.51 29.62 14.85
CA CYS A 158 -21.81 28.40 14.08
C CYS A 158 -21.13 28.44 12.71
N PHE A 159 -20.84 27.25 12.20
CA PHE A 159 -20.35 27.07 10.84
C PHE A 159 -21.50 26.72 9.89
N VAL A 160 -21.42 27.22 8.67
CA VAL A 160 -22.42 26.97 7.63
C VAL A 160 -21.75 26.64 6.30
N ALA A 161 -22.29 25.63 5.62
CA ALA A 161 -21.96 25.30 4.23
C ALA A 161 -23.25 25.04 3.43
N TYR A 162 -23.14 25.04 2.09
CA TYR A 162 -24.20 24.52 1.24
C TYR A 162 -24.33 23.00 1.39
N ALA A 163 -25.56 22.51 1.37
CA ALA A 163 -25.84 21.09 1.28
C ALA A 163 -27.05 20.84 0.40
N GLY A 164 -27.01 19.76 -0.39
CA GLY A 164 -28.06 19.42 -1.33
C GLY A 164 -27.64 18.33 -2.29
N ASP A 165 -28.50 18.13 -3.29
CA ASP A 165 -28.25 17.28 -4.46
C ASP A 165 -28.16 18.21 -5.66
N PHE A 166 -26.94 18.45 -6.10
CA PHE A 166 -26.54 19.40 -7.12
C PHE A 166 -25.90 18.71 -8.33
N ASP A 167 -26.15 17.40 -8.49
CA ASP A 167 -25.62 16.63 -9.62
C ASP A 167 -26.21 17.18 -10.93
N GLU A 168 -25.33 17.70 -11.79
CA GLU A 168 -25.66 18.25 -13.10
C GLU A 168 -24.75 17.64 -14.16
N TYR A 169 -25.33 17.35 -15.34
CA TYR A 169 -24.62 16.69 -16.44
C TYR A 169 -24.88 17.40 -17.78
N GLU A 170 -23.83 17.57 -18.58
CA GLU A 170 -23.90 18.10 -19.95
C GLU A 170 -23.16 17.18 -20.92
N THR A 171 -23.79 16.79 -22.04
CA THR A 171 -23.12 15.97 -23.06
C THR A 171 -22.28 16.84 -24.00
N ILE A 172 -20.99 16.53 -24.11
CA ILE A 172 -20.07 17.08 -25.10
C ILE A 172 -19.82 16.04 -26.17
N ASN A 173 -19.85 16.43 -27.44
CA ASN A 173 -19.45 15.59 -28.56
C ASN A 173 -18.91 16.44 -29.72
N GLY A 174 -18.12 15.83 -30.58
CA GLY A 174 -17.61 16.48 -31.78
C GLY A 174 -16.79 15.54 -32.66
N ASP A 175 -16.30 16.10 -33.76
CA ASP A 175 -15.49 15.39 -34.74
C ASP A 175 -14.41 16.28 -35.34
N PHE A 176 -13.31 15.66 -35.76
CA PHE A 176 -12.29 16.30 -36.59
C PHE A 176 -11.53 15.26 -37.42
N SER A 177 -10.86 15.72 -38.48
CA SER A 177 -10.00 14.89 -39.32
C SER A 177 -8.53 15.27 -39.18
N ALA A 178 -7.66 14.28 -39.30
CA ALA A 178 -6.21 14.41 -39.20
C ALA A 178 -5.52 13.72 -40.39
N SER A 179 -4.37 14.25 -40.84
CA SER A 179 -3.54 13.64 -41.87
C SER A 179 -2.11 13.48 -41.35
N ILE A 180 -1.57 12.27 -41.45
CA ILE A 180 -0.28 11.91 -40.86
C ILE A 180 0.62 11.29 -41.92
N GLU A 181 1.86 11.78 -41.97
CA GLU A 181 2.91 11.20 -42.80
C GLU A 181 3.57 10.03 -42.06
N GLY A 182 3.56 8.84 -42.67
CA GLY A 182 4.11 7.62 -42.08
C GLY A 182 5.62 7.54 -42.26
N LYS A 183 6.36 7.61 -41.16
CA LYS A 183 7.82 7.45 -41.10
C LYS A 183 8.16 6.58 -39.91
N VAL A 184 8.99 5.56 -40.15
CA VAL A 184 9.54 4.71 -39.11
C VAL A 184 11.05 4.76 -39.18
N LYS A 185 11.73 5.02 -38.07
CA LYS A 185 13.19 4.87 -37.96
C LYS A 185 13.48 3.68 -37.07
N ARG A 186 14.27 2.74 -37.58
CA ARG A 186 14.76 1.59 -36.84
C ARG A 186 16.25 1.75 -36.61
N MET A 187 16.68 1.41 -35.41
CA MET A 187 18.09 1.36 -35.06
C MET A 187 18.35 0.21 -34.11
N GLU A 188 19.56 -0.32 -34.17
CA GLU A 188 20.02 -1.43 -33.33
C GLU A 188 21.20 -0.92 -32.53
N ILE A 189 21.19 -1.19 -31.23
CA ILE A 189 22.27 -0.84 -30.32
C ILE A 189 22.73 -2.11 -29.63
N THR A 190 23.97 -2.50 -29.93
CA THR A 190 24.62 -3.64 -29.29
C THR A 190 25.25 -3.22 -27.97
N LEU A 191 24.77 -3.77 -26.87
CA LEU A 191 25.28 -3.55 -25.51
C LEU A 191 25.94 -4.82 -24.97
N PRO A 192 27.04 -4.71 -24.19
CA PRO A 192 27.59 -5.88 -23.52
C PRO A 192 26.65 -6.39 -22.43
N GLU A 193 26.78 -7.65 -22.01
CA GLU A 193 26.11 -8.15 -20.82
C GLU A 193 26.50 -7.33 -19.56
N PRO A 194 25.54 -6.95 -18.69
CA PRO A 194 25.83 -6.27 -17.43
C PRO A 194 26.60 -7.17 -16.45
N GLU A 195 27.52 -6.58 -15.67
CA GLU A 195 28.30 -7.28 -14.66
C GLU A 195 27.75 -6.98 -13.26
N GLY A 196 27.28 -8.01 -12.54
CA GLY A 196 26.62 -7.86 -11.24
C GLY A 196 25.29 -7.10 -11.35
N ILE A 197 24.94 -6.33 -10.32
CA ILE A 197 23.66 -5.60 -10.19
C ILE A 197 23.71 -4.21 -10.86
N GLY A 198 24.81 -3.87 -11.53
CA GLY A 198 24.95 -2.64 -12.30
C GLY A 198 24.34 -2.75 -13.69
N GLY A 199 23.99 -1.62 -14.30
CA GLY A 199 23.50 -1.56 -15.68
C GLY A 199 24.58 -1.15 -16.69
N VAL A 200 24.40 -1.56 -17.94
CA VAL A 200 25.11 -0.98 -19.09
C VAL A 200 24.18 -0.14 -19.91
N TYR A 201 24.68 0.96 -20.47
CA TYR A 201 23.83 1.99 -21.08
C TYR A 201 24.40 2.49 -22.39
N ALA A 202 23.51 2.87 -23.31
CA ALA A 202 23.88 3.54 -24.54
C ALA A 202 22.89 4.65 -24.89
N ASP A 203 23.45 5.79 -25.32
CA ASP A 203 22.67 6.94 -25.75
C ASP A 203 22.33 6.86 -27.25
N PHE A 204 21.18 7.42 -27.62
CA PHE A 204 20.75 7.63 -29.01
C PHE A 204 19.98 8.95 -29.15
N ASP A 205 19.77 9.39 -30.39
CA ASP A 205 19.12 10.66 -30.71
C ASP A 205 17.69 10.47 -31.22
N VAL A 206 16.76 11.14 -30.57
CA VAL A 206 15.35 11.26 -30.95
C VAL A 206 15.10 12.67 -31.48
N THR A 207 14.61 12.78 -32.71
CA THR A 207 14.36 14.04 -33.42
C THR A 207 12.96 14.06 -34.02
N PRO A 208 12.41 15.23 -34.38
CA PRO A 208 11.21 15.28 -35.20
C PRO A 208 11.39 14.46 -36.50
N PRO A 209 10.32 13.83 -37.04
CA PRO A 209 8.91 13.95 -36.66
C PRO A 209 8.38 12.78 -35.80
N TYR A 210 9.24 12.09 -35.04
CA TYR A 210 8.83 10.93 -34.23
C TYR A 210 8.12 11.35 -32.93
N VAL A 211 7.06 10.64 -32.56
CA VAL A 211 6.26 10.94 -31.34
C VAL A 211 6.12 9.74 -30.39
N TYR A 212 6.48 8.54 -30.83
CA TYR A 212 6.42 7.31 -30.03
C TYR A 212 7.68 6.46 -30.24
N ILE A 213 8.10 5.75 -29.18
CA ILE A 213 9.26 4.87 -29.18
C ILE A 213 8.90 3.49 -28.61
N GLU A 214 9.40 2.44 -29.26
CA GLU A 214 9.42 1.06 -28.74
C GLU A 214 10.87 0.55 -28.76
N ALA A 215 11.32 -0.07 -27.68
CA ALA A 215 12.61 -0.74 -27.59
C ALA A 215 12.40 -2.19 -27.13
N ILE A 216 13.04 -3.13 -27.83
CA ILE A 216 12.88 -4.57 -27.59
C ILE A 216 14.26 -5.21 -27.58
N VAL A 217 14.52 -6.08 -26.62
CA VAL A 217 15.67 -7.00 -26.63
C VAL A 217 15.14 -8.43 -26.60
N GLU A 218 15.71 -9.27 -27.45
CA GLU A 218 15.42 -10.70 -27.49
C GLU A 218 16.75 -11.45 -27.43
N TRP A 219 16.80 -12.57 -26.70
CA TRP A 219 17.98 -13.41 -26.66
C TRP A 219 17.63 -14.88 -26.82
N ASN A 220 18.67 -15.70 -26.91
CA ASN A 220 18.53 -17.12 -27.19
C ASN A 220 17.66 -17.80 -26.10
N PRO A 221 16.55 -18.46 -26.45
CA PRO A 221 15.70 -19.18 -25.50
C PRO A 221 16.39 -20.29 -24.71
N LEU A 222 17.59 -20.68 -25.10
CA LEU A 222 18.43 -21.62 -24.35
C LEU A 222 19.14 -20.95 -23.17
N LEU A 223 19.27 -19.61 -23.12
CA LEU A 223 19.95 -18.85 -22.07
C LEU A 223 18.95 -18.23 -21.07
N ARG A 224 17.99 -19.03 -20.62
CA ARG A 224 16.88 -18.60 -19.73
C ARG A 224 17.24 -18.36 -18.27
N GLY A 225 18.48 -18.58 -17.85
CA GLY A 225 18.92 -18.01 -16.58
C GLY A 225 20.00 -16.99 -16.80
N HIS A 226 19.90 -16.21 -17.87
CA HIS A 226 20.48 -14.88 -17.88
C HIS A 226 19.27 -13.96 -17.98
N ASP A 227 18.89 -13.37 -16.84
CA ASP A 227 17.69 -12.54 -16.73
C ASP A 227 18.08 -11.09 -16.95
N ILE A 228 17.93 -10.68 -18.22
CA ILE A 228 18.27 -9.34 -18.67
C ILE A 228 17.02 -8.50 -18.60
N ASP A 229 17.08 -7.38 -17.88
CA ASP A 229 16.00 -6.39 -17.84
C ASP A 229 16.32 -5.25 -18.81
N LEU A 230 15.28 -4.56 -19.27
CA LEU A 230 15.40 -3.44 -20.19
C LEU A 230 14.84 -2.17 -19.56
N GLN A 231 15.59 -1.07 -19.65
CA GLN A 231 15.14 0.25 -19.21
C GLN A 231 15.22 1.27 -20.34
N LEU A 232 14.27 2.20 -20.37
CA LEU A 232 14.24 3.33 -21.29
C LEU A 232 14.28 4.65 -20.51
N TYR A 233 15.14 5.56 -20.95
CA TYR A 233 15.31 6.88 -20.36
C TYR A 233 15.21 7.98 -21.41
N ASP A 234 14.50 9.05 -21.05
CA ASP A 234 14.65 10.36 -21.65
C ASP A 234 15.66 11.15 -20.80
N ASN A 235 16.84 11.51 -21.34
CA ASN A 235 17.90 12.12 -20.53
C ASN A 235 17.52 13.52 -19.99
N ALA A 236 16.49 14.18 -20.53
CA ALA A 236 15.98 15.44 -19.98
C ALA A 236 15.07 15.22 -18.77
N PHE A 237 14.56 14.01 -18.60
CA PHE A 237 13.43 13.70 -17.75
C PHE A 237 13.77 12.66 -16.67
N GLY A 238 14.26 11.47 -17.07
CA GLY A 238 14.52 10.33 -16.21
C GLY A 238 14.16 9.00 -16.88
N MET A 239 13.98 7.96 -16.06
CA MET A 239 13.45 6.68 -16.51
C MET A 239 11.99 6.87 -16.93
N VAL A 240 11.64 6.50 -18.16
CA VAL A 240 10.27 6.62 -18.65
C VAL A 240 9.53 5.29 -18.56
N ASP A 241 10.24 4.18 -18.78
CA ASP A 241 9.69 2.84 -18.78
C ASP A 241 10.77 1.80 -18.45
N ALA A 242 10.36 0.65 -17.91
CA ALA A 242 11.23 -0.45 -17.51
C ALA A 242 10.49 -1.79 -17.56
N SER A 243 11.21 -2.86 -17.89
CA SER A 243 10.68 -4.21 -18.03
C SER A 243 11.64 -5.23 -17.45
N GLU A 244 11.11 -6.14 -16.64
CA GLU A 244 11.80 -7.19 -15.86
C GLU A 244 10.97 -8.50 -15.94
N ASN A 245 10.62 -8.91 -17.15
CA ASN A 245 9.83 -10.12 -17.34
C ASN A 245 10.62 -11.33 -16.88
N TRP A 246 10.02 -12.15 -16.02
CA TRP A 246 10.66 -13.39 -15.60
C TRP A 246 10.83 -14.36 -16.78
N ASN A 247 12.03 -14.38 -17.35
CA ASN A 247 12.36 -15.07 -18.59
C ASN A 247 12.05 -16.58 -18.58
N ALA A 248 12.07 -17.21 -17.41
CA ALA A 248 11.80 -18.62 -17.21
C ALA A 248 10.34 -18.97 -17.55
N LEU A 249 9.40 -18.07 -17.22
CA LEU A 249 7.98 -18.23 -17.47
C LEU A 249 7.52 -17.58 -18.77
N PHE A 250 7.98 -16.36 -19.06
CA PHE A 250 7.44 -15.51 -20.12
C PHE A 250 8.31 -15.49 -21.40
N GLY A 251 9.51 -16.06 -21.35
CA GLY A 251 10.42 -16.17 -22.48
C GLY A 251 11.52 -15.12 -22.47
N THR A 252 12.51 -15.30 -23.34
CA THR A 252 13.76 -14.51 -23.37
C THR A 252 13.62 -13.23 -24.18
N HIS A 253 12.80 -12.31 -23.68
CA HIS A 253 12.58 -11.00 -24.27
C HIS A 253 12.19 -9.96 -23.23
N GLU A 254 12.55 -8.71 -23.49
CA GLU A 254 12.02 -7.54 -22.78
C GLU A 254 11.55 -6.50 -23.78
N ALA A 255 10.51 -5.75 -23.41
CA ALA A 255 9.96 -4.68 -24.22
C ALA A 255 9.56 -3.49 -23.36
N VAL A 256 9.99 -2.30 -23.78
CA VAL A 256 9.63 -1.03 -23.17
C VAL A 256 9.16 -0.06 -24.25
N SER A 257 8.24 0.84 -23.91
CA SER A 257 7.71 1.82 -24.85
C SER A 257 7.33 3.12 -24.17
N SER A 258 7.34 4.21 -24.92
CA SER A 258 7.00 5.52 -24.37
C SER A 258 6.50 6.47 -25.44
N TYR A 259 5.60 7.38 -25.03
CA TYR A 259 5.44 8.66 -25.72
C TYR A 259 6.74 9.47 -25.63
N ILE A 260 7.08 10.23 -26.67
CA ILE A 260 8.29 11.06 -26.69
C ILE A 260 8.00 12.38 -25.96
N PHE A 261 8.45 12.49 -24.71
CA PHE A 261 8.32 13.70 -23.90
C PHE A 261 9.22 14.84 -24.39
N ASN A 262 10.50 14.54 -24.68
CA ASN A 262 11.46 15.53 -25.17
C ASN A 262 12.24 15.03 -26.39
N TYR A 263 12.56 15.95 -27.30
CA TYR A 263 13.54 15.69 -28.36
C TYR A 263 14.96 15.90 -27.85
N GLY A 264 15.90 15.05 -28.30
CA GLY A 264 17.30 15.12 -27.89
C GLY A 264 17.87 13.74 -27.59
N LYS A 265 18.68 13.67 -26.53
CA LYS A 265 19.37 12.45 -26.11
C LYS A 265 18.45 11.57 -25.29
N TRP A 266 18.32 10.33 -25.71
CA TRP A 266 17.64 9.25 -25.00
C TRP A 266 18.64 8.14 -24.72
N LYS A 267 18.28 7.21 -23.84
CA LYS A 267 19.17 6.13 -23.42
C LYS A 267 18.39 4.84 -23.21
N VAL A 268 18.97 3.73 -23.64
CA VAL A 268 18.56 2.38 -23.25
C VAL A 268 19.56 1.81 -22.24
N GLY A 269 19.05 1.09 -21.25
CA GLY A 269 19.82 0.39 -20.25
C GLY A 269 19.50 -1.10 -20.26
N LEU A 270 20.52 -1.93 -20.06
CA LEU A 270 20.34 -3.33 -19.70
C LEU A 270 20.86 -3.53 -18.28
N THR A 271 20.09 -4.21 -17.45
CA THR A 271 20.52 -4.72 -16.14
C THR A 271 20.40 -6.23 -16.12
N ASN A 272 20.93 -6.83 -15.06
CA ASN A 272 20.97 -8.28 -14.93
C ASN A 272 20.66 -8.65 -13.48
N MET A 273 19.70 -9.53 -13.29
CA MET A 273 19.60 -10.30 -12.07
C MET A 273 20.43 -11.58 -12.27
N PRO A 274 21.60 -11.71 -11.61
CA PRO A 274 22.49 -12.82 -11.89
C PRO A 274 21.89 -14.13 -11.38
N THR A 275 21.36 -14.91 -12.33
CA THR A 275 21.22 -16.35 -12.19
C THR A 275 22.47 -16.95 -12.83
N GLU A 276 23.51 -17.29 -12.07
CA GLU A 276 24.86 -17.54 -12.66
C GLU A 276 24.91 -18.59 -13.81
N ASP A 277 25.80 -18.38 -14.75
CA ASP A 277 26.12 -19.34 -15.80
C ASP A 277 26.67 -20.69 -15.25
N LEU A 278 26.48 -21.81 -15.96
CA LEU A 278 27.03 -23.13 -15.61
C LEU A 278 28.53 -23.27 -15.98
N ASN A 279 29.21 -22.17 -16.31
CA ASN A 279 30.50 -22.20 -17.00
C ASN A 279 31.69 -21.66 -16.21
N ASP A 280 31.58 -21.51 -14.90
CA ASP A 280 32.67 -21.03 -14.03
C ASP A 280 33.90 -21.97 -13.91
N PHE A 281 34.02 -22.94 -14.82
CA PHE A 281 35.25 -23.68 -15.08
C PHE A 281 36.02 -23.26 -16.34
N ILE A 282 35.59 -22.24 -17.09
CA ILE A 282 36.33 -21.75 -18.26
C ILE A 282 36.63 -20.27 -18.10
N ALA A 283 37.81 -19.98 -17.55
CA ALA A 283 38.46 -18.70 -17.75
C ALA A 283 38.58 -18.44 -19.28
N GLY A 284 37.79 -17.50 -19.79
CA GLY A 284 37.97 -16.95 -21.15
C GLY A 284 36.81 -17.05 -22.14
N GLU A 285 35.53 -17.13 -21.73
CA GLU A 285 34.45 -16.86 -22.69
C GLU A 285 34.46 -15.38 -23.15
N PRO A 286 34.17 -15.11 -24.45
CA PRO A 286 34.03 -13.75 -24.93
C PRO A 286 32.82 -13.07 -24.27
N ARG A 287 32.98 -11.80 -23.89
CA ARG A 287 31.89 -10.95 -23.39
C ARG A 287 30.68 -11.07 -24.32
N ARG A 288 29.51 -11.41 -23.76
CA ARG A 288 28.27 -11.51 -24.53
C ARG A 288 27.73 -10.12 -24.83
N TYR A 289 26.97 -10.03 -25.91
CA TYR A 289 26.39 -8.80 -26.38
C TYR A 289 24.93 -9.06 -26.73
N TYR A 290 24.07 -8.09 -26.40
CA TYR A 290 22.64 -8.10 -26.66
C TYR A 290 22.29 -6.94 -27.59
N ASP A 291 21.44 -7.21 -28.57
CA ASP A 291 21.01 -6.23 -29.55
C ASP A 291 19.66 -5.66 -29.15
N VAL A 292 19.66 -4.39 -28.74
CA VAL A 292 18.45 -3.64 -28.42
C VAL A 292 17.92 -2.99 -29.69
N ASN A 293 16.76 -3.46 -30.14
CA ASN A 293 16.06 -2.97 -31.33
C ASN A 293 15.13 -1.82 -30.96
N ILE A 294 15.43 -0.62 -31.46
CA ILE A 294 14.66 0.59 -31.18
C ILE A 294 13.91 1.01 -32.44
N SER A 295 12.60 1.21 -32.31
CA SER A 295 11.71 1.74 -33.34
C SER A 295 11.12 3.08 -32.91
N LEU A 296 11.29 4.08 -33.76
CA LEU A 296 10.69 5.42 -33.61
C LEU A 296 9.58 5.59 -34.64
N TYR A 297 8.40 5.99 -34.19
CA TYR A 297 7.19 6.12 -35.01
C TYR A 297 6.77 7.58 -35.14
N SER A 298 6.50 8.04 -36.37
CA SER A 298 5.92 9.36 -36.60
C SER A 298 4.44 9.39 -36.25
N GLY A 299 3.96 10.60 -35.97
CA GLY A 299 2.57 10.80 -35.61
C GLY A 299 2.22 12.27 -35.49
N GLY A 300 0.99 12.53 -35.04
CA GLY A 300 0.46 13.85 -34.76
C GLY A 300 -0.20 13.89 -33.39
N VAL A 301 -0.14 15.05 -32.74
CA VAL A 301 -0.85 15.34 -31.48
C VAL A 301 -1.95 16.33 -31.78
N TYR A 302 -3.17 16.03 -31.35
CA TYR A 302 -4.38 16.80 -31.64
C TYR A 302 -5.13 17.09 -30.34
N GLU A 303 -5.40 18.37 -30.07
CA GLU A 303 -6.12 18.80 -28.88
C GLU A 303 -7.59 18.37 -28.93
N LEU A 304 -8.10 17.92 -27.78
CA LEU A 304 -9.52 17.74 -27.51
C LEU A 304 -10.06 18.98 -26.78
N PRO A 305 -11.39 19.20 -26.77
CA PRO A 305 -11.99 20.19 -25.87
C PRO A 305 -11.56 19.95 -24.42
N PRO A 306 -11.24 21.01 -23.65
CA PRO A 306 -10.86 20.87 -22.25
C PRO A 306 -12.01 20.33 -21.41
N ILE A 307 -11.68 19.58 -20.36
CA ILE A 307 -12.64 19.15 -19.35
C ILE A 307 -12.59 20.17 -18.22
N GLU A 308 -13.68 20.94 -18.06
CA GLU A 308 -13.75 22.05 -17.10
C GLU A 308 -13.71 21.60 -15.63
N PHE A 309 -14.22 20.39 -15.35
CA PHE A 309 -14.25 19.86 -13.98
C PHE A 309 -14.08 18.34 -13.95
N LYS A 310 -14.98 17.60 -14.59
CA LYS A 310 -14.91 16.14 -14.65
C LYS A 310 -15.74 15.65 -15.83
N ALA A 311 -15.28 14.59 -16.49
CA ALA A 311 -16.02 13.94 -17.56
C ALA A 311 -16.27 12.47 -17.23
N ARG A 312 -17.46 11.96 -17.54
CA ARG A 312 -17.85 10.56 -17.41
C ARG A 312 -18.24 9.95 -18.75
N ASN A 313 -18.14 8.63 -18.83
CA ASN A 313 -18.54 7.84 -20.00
C ASN A 313 -17.84 8.33 -21.27
N VAL A 314 -16.53 8.52 -21.19
CA VAL A 314 -15.72 9.06 -22.29
C VAL A 314 -15.56 7.99 -23.37
N SER A 315 -15.89 8.35 -24.61
CA SER A 315 -15.72 7.54 -25.80
C SER A 315 -14.95 8.33 -26.86
N ILE A 316 -13.87 7.75 -27.40
CA ILE A 316 -13.10 8.32 -28.50
C ILE A 316 -12.93 7.24 -29.58
N ASP A 317 -13.51 7.46 -30.75
CA ASP A 317 -13.41 6.60 -31.91
C ASP A 317 -12.47 7.21 -32.96
N VAL A 318 -11.39 6.49 -33.28
CA VAL A 318 -10.41 6.89 -34.29
C VAL A 318 -10.49 5.93 -35.47
N ARG A 319 -10.88 6.43 -36.65
CA ARG A 319 -11.03 5.64 -37.87
C ARG A 319 -10.03 6.07 -38.93
N CYS A 320 -9.27 5.12 -39.45
CA CYS A 320 -8.34 5.32 -40.54
C CYS A 320 -9.02 5.03 -41.88
N ASN A 321 -8.76 5.87 -42.88
CA ASN A 321 -9.25 5.65 -44.25
C ASN A 321 -8.64 4.41 -44.93
N GLU A 322 -7.48 3.96 -44.45
CA GLU A 322 -6.77 2.76 -44.88
C GLU A 322 -6.81 1.67 -43.80
N ASN A 323 -6.74 0.40 -44.20
CA ASN A 323 -6.65 -0.71 -43.24
C ASN A 323 -5.19 -0.98 -42.81
N ILE A 324 -4.61 -0.05 -42.06
CA ILE A 324 -3.22 -0.10 -41.58
C ILE A 324 -3.14 -0.16 -40.05
N SER A 325 -2.00 -0.62 -39.53
CA SER A 325 -1.71 -0.64 -38.09
C SER A 325 -1.22 0.72 -37.58
N PHE A 326 -1.86 1.21 -36.53
CA PHE A 326 -1.51 2.45 -35.84
C PHE A 326 -1.79 2.32 -34.33
N GLY A 327 -1.27 3.27 -33.55
CA GLY A 327 -1.58 3.39 -32.13
C GLY A 327 -2.13 4.76 -31.78
N VAL A 328 -2.89 4.83 -30.68
CA VAL A 328 -3.47 6.07 -30.13
C VAL A 328 -3.15 6.14 -28.64
N VAL A 329 -2.64 7.29 -28.20
CA VAL A 329 -2.36 7.61 -26.79
C VAL A 329 -3.19 8.83 -26.41
N LEU A 330 -4.00 8.71 -25.35
CA LEU A 330 -4.57 9.89 -24.70
C LEU A 330 -3.50 10.54 -23.83
N ILE A 331 -3.36 11.86 -23.90
CA ILE A 331 -2.40 12.64 -23.11
C ILE A 331 -3.20 13.63 -22.28
N SER A 332 -2.91 13.69 -20.98
CA SER A 332 -3.59 14.58 -20.04
C SER A 332 -2.55 15.41 -19.28
N ASN A 333 -2.55 16.72 -19.49
CA ASN A 333 -1.55 17.64 -18.91
C ASN A 333 -0.09 17.11 -18.99
N GLY A 334 0.26 16.44 -20.10
CA GLY A 334 1.58 15.85 -20.34
C GLY A 334 1.79 14.41 -19.86
N ILE A 335 0.82 13.81 -19.16
CA ILE A 335 0.85 12.39 -18.75
C ILE A 335 0.20 11.52 -19.84
N PRO A 336 0.93 10.59 -20.47
CA PRO A 336 0.36 9.66 -21.43
C PRO A 336 -0.36 8.50 -20.73
N TYR A 337 -1.55 8.19 -21.21
CA TYR A 337 -2.30 6.97 -20.88
C TYR A 337 -1.70 5.78 -21.64
N GLU A 338 -2.06 4.56 -21.25
CA GLU A 338 -1.62 3.35 -21.96
C GLU A 338 -2.04 3.40 -23.44
N PRO A 339 -1.15 3.05 -24.38
CA PRO A 339 -1.44 3.08 -25.81
C PRO A 339 -2.50 2.03 -26.20
N TYR A 340 -3.44 2.45 -27.05
CA TYR A 340 -4.35 1.55 -27.74
C TYR A 340 -3.78 1.24 -29.12
N TYR A 341 -3.86 -0.03 -29.54
CA TYR A 341 -3.40 -0.49 -30.85
C TYR A 341 -4.53 -1.13 -31.65
N GLY A 342 -4.54 -0.90 -32.97
CA GLY A 342 -5.58 -1.42 -33.85
C GLY A 342 -5.22 -1.35 -35.33
N ASN A 343 -6.10 -1.94 -36.15
CA ASN A 343 -5.99 -1.92 -37.61
C ASN A 343 -7.24 -1.28 -38.20
N GLY A 344 -7.09 -0.16 -38.91
CA GLY A 344 -8.20 0.57 -39.54
C GLY A 344 -9.12 1.33 -38.57
N ASN A 345 -9.32 0.85 -37.34
CA ASN A 345 -10.04 1.57 -36.29
C ASN A 345 -9.50 1.26 -34.88
N ILE A 346 -9.71 2.22 -33.96
CA ILE A 346 -9.47 2.10 -32.52
C ILE A 346 -10.62 2.81 -31.81
N SER A 347 -11.18 2.19 -30.78
CA SER A 347 -12.18 2.78 -29.89
C SER A 347 -11.65 2.78 -28.47
N ILE A 348 -11.63 3.95 -27.85
CA ILE A 348 -11.18 4.18 -26.47
C ILE A 348 -12.42 4.44 -25.62
N SER A 349 -12.53 3.73 -24.50
CA SER A 349 -13.58 3.98 -23.51
C SER A 349 -12.94 4.14 -22.14
N ILE A 350 -13.19 5.29 -21.51
CA ILE A 350 -12.68 5.63 -20.19
C ILE A 350 -13.87 6.02 -19.29
N PRO A 351 -14.06 5.38 -18.12
CA PRO A 351 -15.21 5.66 -17.27
C PRO A 351 -15.26 7.10 -16.78
N GLU A 352 -14.12 7.67 -16.40
CA GLU A 352 -14.02 9.02 -15.83
C GLU A 352 -12.67 9.65 -16.15
N LEU A 353 -12.67 10.94 -16.47
CA LEU A 353 -11.49 11.79 -16.64
C LEU A 353 -11.61 13.03 -15.74
N GLY A 354 -10.50 13.44 -15.15
CA GLY A 354 -10.42 14.62 -14.30
C GLY A 354 -10.33 15.94 -15.07
N THR A 355 -10.26 17.06 -14.35
CA THR A 355 -10.10 18.40 -14.92
C THR A 355 -8.80 18.49 -15.74
N GLY A 356 -8.82 19.27 -16.82
CA GLY A 356 -7.60 19.72 -17.50
C GLY A 356 -7.66 19.67 -19.01
N ASN A 357 -6.49 19.81 -19.63
CA ASN A 357 -6.33 19.76 -21.08
C ASN A 357 -5.97 18.34 -21.52
N TYR A 358 -6.64 17.90 -22.58
CA TYR A 358 -6.45 16.58 -23.15
C TYR A 358 -6.11 16.67 -24.63
N SER A 359 -5.21 15.80 -25.07
CA SER A 359 -4.86 15.66 -26.48
C SER A 359 -4.79 14.18 -26.82
N ILE A 360 -4.97 13.82 -28.09
CA ILE A 360 -4.68 12.48 -28.59
C ILE A 360 -3.43 12.50 -29.46
N CYS A 361 -2.52 11.56 -29.20
CA CYS A 361 -1.40 11.27 -30.07
C CYS A 361 -1.73 10.06 -30.93
N ILE A 362 -1.74 10.23 -32.25
CA ILE A 362 -1.94 9.15 -33.22
C ILE A 362 -0.57 8.88 -33.88
N PHE A 363 -0.08 7.64 -33.81
CA PHE A 363 1.22 7.27 -34.39
C PHE A 363 1.11 6.07 -35.33
N LEU A 364 1.87 6.10 -36.41
CA LEU A 364 1.83 5.11 -37.48
C LEU A 364 2.92 4.06 -37.28
N LYS A 365 2.54 2.77 -37.22
CA LYS A 365 3.50 1.65 -37.10
C LYS A 365 4.12 1.24 -38.45
N ASN A 366 3.80 1.96 -39.53
CA ASN A 366 4.27 1.71 -40.88
C ASN A 366 4.50 3.02 -41.66
N GLU A 367 5.12 2.91 -42.84
CA GLU A 367 5.53 4.04 -43.68
C GLU A 367 4.44 4.49 -44.66
N THR A 368 3.17 4.23 -44.36
CA THR A 368 2.03 4.61 -45.21
C THR A 368 1.39 5.87 -44.67
N ASN A 369 1.27 6.91 -45.50
CA ASN A 369 0.51 8.10 -45.13
C ASN A 369 -0.98 7.75 -44.98
N ALA A 370 -1.64 8.30 -43.97
CA ALA A 370 -3.02 7.99 -43.67
C ALA A 370 -3.80 9.21 -43.21
N ASN A 371 -5.11 9.17 -43.44
CA ASN A 371 -6.06 10.14 -42.92
C ASN A 371 -6.96 9.47 -41.88
N PHE A 372 -7.23 10.21 -40.82
CA PHE A 372 -8.00 9.76 -39.68
C PHE A 372 -9.22 10.65 -39.49
N ASP A 373 -10.36 10.04 -39.20
CA ASP A 373 -11.54 10.71 -38.69
C ASP A 373 -11.67 10.34 -37.21
N VAL A 374 -11.74 11.34 -36.35
CA VAL A 374 -11.83 11.20 -34.90
C VAL A 374 -13.18 11.71 -34.45
N HIS A 375 -13.91 10.88 -33.71
CA HIS A 375 -15.14 11.26 -33.03
C HIS A 375 -14.96 11.10 -31.53
N TYR A 376 -15.45 12.05 -30.75
CA TYR A 376 -15.42 11.98 -29.29
C TYR A 376 -16.79 12.34 -28.70
N GLU A 377 -17.10 11.74 -27.56
CA GLU A 377 -18.31 11.98 -26.77
C GLU A 377 -18.03 11.72 -25.28
N TRP A 378 -18.56 12.57 -24.39
CA TRP A 378 -18.58 12.35 -22.94
C TRP A 378 -19.64 13.21 -22.23
N GLN A 379 -19.84 12.95 -20.94
CA GLN A 379 -20.71 13.73 -20.06
C GLN A 379 -19.87 14.57 -19.09
N ASN A 380 -19.89 15.89 -19.24
CA ASN A 380 -19.34 16.81 -18.24
C ASN A 380 -20.20 16.79 -16.97
N VAL A 381 -19.55 16.81 -15.81
CA VAL A 381 -20.18 16.87 -14.49
C VAL A 381 -20.03 18.28 -13.92
N GLY A 382 -21.11 18.83 -13.37
CA GLY A 382 -21.11 20.13 -12.68
C GLY A 382 -20.30 20.11 -11.38
N SER A 383 -19.65 21.23 -11.04
CA SER A 383 -18.75 21.33 -9.89
C SER A 383 -19.47 21.52 -8.54
N MET A 384 -20.72 21.98 -8.55
CA MET A 384 -21.43 22.43 -7.34
C MET A 384 -21.55 21.33 -6.27
N GLN A 385 -21.79 20.07 -6.67
CA GLN A 385 -21.85 18.96 -5.71
C GLN A 385 -20.50 18.77 -5.00
N THR A 386 -19.39 18.72 -5.74
CA THR A 386 -18.06 18.59 -5.14
C THR A 386 -17.72 19.79 -4.27
N HIS A 387 -17.99 21.00 -4.76
CA HIS A 387 -17.73 22.24 -4.02
C HIS A 387 -18.47 22.26 -2.67
N SER A 388 -19.74 21.83 -2.65
CA SER A 388 -20.54 21.74 -1.43
C SER A 388 -19.97 20.74 -0.42
N PHE A 389 -19.43 19.60 -0.87
CA PHE A 389 -18.75 18.63 -0.01
C PHE A 389 -17.38 19.12 0.46
N ALA A 390 -16.61 19.79 -0.39
CA ALA A 390 -15.34 20.40 -0.01
C ALA A 390 -15.57 21.45 1.09
N ALA A 391 -16.57 22.32 0.92
CA ALA A 391 -16.97 23.32 1.89
C ALA A 391 -17.46 22.69 3.20
N ALA A 392 -18.36 21.71 3.13
CA ALA A 392 -18.90 21.02 4.31
C ALA A 392 -17.81 20.26 5.08
N SER A 393 -16.83 19.67 4.39
CA SER A 393 -15.70 18.97 5.01
C SER A 393 -14.79 19.94 5.78
N GLN A 394 -14.42 21.08 5.17
CA GLN A 394 -13.60 22.07 5.88
C GLN A 394 -14.38 22.73 7.02
N ALA A 395 -15.69 22.99 6.82
CA ALA A 395 -16.55 23.51 7.86
C ALA A 395 -16.64 22.55 9.05
N ALA A 396 -16.72 21.23 8.81
CA ALA A 396 -16.73 20.22 9.86
C ALA A 396 -15.43 20.19 10.67
N VAL A 397 -14.28 20.29 9.99
CA VAL A 397 -12.94 20.35 10.64
C VAL A 397 -12.79 21.63 11.47
N LEU A 398 -13.11 22.80 10.91
CA LEU A 398 -13.04 24.07 11.64
C LEU A 398 -14.02 24.12 12.82
N ALA A 399 -15.24 23.60 12.63
CA ALA A 399 -16.24 23.47 13.67
C ALA A 399 -15.75 22.60 14.83
N SER A 400 -15.07 21.49 14.53
CA SER A 400 -14.42 20.61 15.51
C SER A 400 -13.32 21.34 16.29
N LEU A 401 -12.44 22.07 15.58
CA LEU A 401 -11.35 22.84 16.18
C LEU A 401 -11.85 23.97 17.11
N MET A 402 -13.04 24.51 16.85
CA MET A 402 -13.61 25.64 17.57
C MET A 402 -14.74 25.28 18.54
N ASP A 403 -15.06 23.99 18.70
CA ASP A 403 -16.19 23.50 19.51
C ASP A 403 -17.50 24.23 19.17
N ALA A 404 -17.84 24.25 17.88
CA ALA A 404 -19.03 24.91 17.35
C ALA A 404 -19.85 23.95 16.48
N PRO A 405 -21.17 24.15 16.35
CA PRO A 405 -22.02 23.33 15.48
C PRO A 405 -21.81 23.66 14.00
N LEU A 406 -21.93 22.63 13.16
CA LEU A 406 -22.09 22.75 11.70
C LEU A 406 -23.58 22.68 11.33
N LEU A 407 -24.05 23.68 10.58
CA LEU A 407 -25.40 23.75 10.04
C LEU A 407 -25.34 23.90 8.51
N TYR A 408 -26.46 23.65 7.84
CA TYR A 408 -26.54 23.72 6.38
C TYR A 408 -27.58 24.71 5.89
N ILE A 409 -27.35 25.23 4.68
CA ILE A 409 -28.29 26.07 3.93
C ILE A 409 -28.37 25.63 2.47
N SER A 410 -29.39 26.08 1.75
CA SER A 410 -29.42 25.97 0.29
C SER A 410 -28.81 27.24 -0.34
N PRO A 411 -28.39 27.21 -1.62
CA PRO A 411 -27.88 28.38 -2.34
C PRO A 411 -28.83 29.59 -2.27
N ASP A 412 -30.14 29.34 -2.34
CA ASP A 412 -31.16 30.39 -2.42
C ASP A 412 -31.80 30.76 -1.08
N SER A 413 -31.60 29.99 -0.01
CA SER A 413 -32.38 30.19 1.22
C SER A 413 -31.74 29.62 2.49
N ILE A 414 -32.04 30.25 3.62
CA ILE A 414 -31.76 29.71 4.96
C ILE A 414 -32.98 28.88 5.41
N PRO A 415 -32.84 27.56 5.59
CA PRO A 415 -33.93 26.70 6.06
C PRO A 415 -34.46 27.12 7.43
N ALA A 416 -35.76 26.91 7.67
CA ALA A 416 -36.40 27.29 8.93
C ALA A 416 -35.83 26.52 10.12
N SER A 417 -35.43 25.26 9.93
CA SER A 417 -34.74 24.42 10.93
C SER A 417 -33.39 25.05 11.33
N THR A 418 -32.56 25.40 10.35
CA THR A 418 -31.27 26.06 10.54
C THR A 418 -31.42 27.36 11.33
N LYS A 419 -32.34 28.25 10.91
CA LYS A 419 -32.60 29.50 11.62
C LYS A 419 -33.07 29.27 13.06
N ASN A 420 -33.96 28.30 13.27
CA ASN A 420 -34.46 27.97 14.61
C ASN A 420 -33.35 27.42 15.52
N ALA A 421 -32.45 26.60 14.98
CA ALA A 421 -31.31 26.08 15.72
C ALA A 421 -30.38 27.22 16.16
N MET A 422 -30.03 28.13 15.25
CA MET A 422 -29.21 29.31 15.55
C MET A 422 -29.83 30.18 16.65
N GLU A 423 -31.13 30.47 16.55
CA GLU A 423 -31.85 31.27 17.55
C GLU A 423 -31.84 30.62 18.94
N ARG A 424 -32.03 29.29 19.01
CA ARG A 424 -32.04 28.54 20.28
C ARG A 424 -30.66 28.41 20.91
N LEU A 425 -29.62 28.24 20.09
CA LEU A 425 -28.23 28.17 20.55
C LEU A 425 -27.67 29.54 20.93
N GLY A 426 -28.33 30.62 20.53
CA GLY A 426 -27.92 31.99 20.82
C GLY A 426 -26.75 32.45 19.95
N VAL A 427 -26.66 31.96 18.72
CA VAL A 427 -25.59 32.29 17.76
C VAL A 427 -25.53 33.79 17.52
N LYS A 428 -24.32 34.35 17.56
CA LYS A 428 -24.02 35.76 17.27
C LYS A 428 -23.20 35.91 15.99
N LYS A 429 -22.29 34.96 15.73
CA LYS A 429 -21.40 34.93 14.58
C LYS A 429 -21.61 33.68 13.73
N VAL A 430 -21.70 33.88 12.42
CA VAL A 430 -21.82 32.82 11.42
C VAL A 430 -20.55 32.82 10.57
N ILE A 431 -19.95 31.65 10.44
CA ILE A 431 -18.79 31.45 9.55
C ILE A 431 -19.24 30.56 8.39
N GLY A 432 -19.34 31.16 7.20
CA GLY A 432 -19.58 30.45 5.95
C GLY A 432 -18.30 29.87 5.37
N ILE A 433 -18.39 28.69 4.76
CA ILE A 433 -17.33 28.13 3.92
C ILE A 433 -17.89 27.94 2.51
N GLY A 434 -17.20 28.46 1.49
CA GLY A 434 -17.58 28.31 0.09
C GLY A 434 -18.93 28.95 -0.26
N LEU A 435 -19.42 29.92 0.51
CA LEU A 435 -20.69 30.58 0.19
C LEU A 435 -20.48 31.66 -0.86
N GLU A 436 -21.39 31.75 -1.83
CA GLU A 436 -21.33 32.79 -2.87
C GLU A 436 -21.79 34.17 -2.35
N ASN A 437 -22.74 34.18 -1.41
CA ASN A 437 -23.36 35.39 -0.89
C ASN A 437 -23.55 35.29 0.63
N ASN A 438 -23.79 36.42 1.30
CA ASN A 438 -24.18 36.44 2.70
C ASN A 438 -25.72 36.48 2.84
N PRO A 439 -26.38 35.36 3.21
CA PRO A 439 -27.82 35.35 3.45
C PRO A 439 -28.20 35.74 4.90
N PHE A 440 -27.23 35.94 5.80
CA PHE A 440 -27.44 36.07 7.25
C PHE A 440 -27.57 37.53 7.71
N ASN A 441 -28.79 38.06 7.64
CA ASN A 441 -29.10 39.38 8.21
C ASN A 441 -29.19 39.36 9.74
N GLY A 442 -28.45 40.27 10.40
CA GLY A 442 -28.50 40.46 11.86
C GLY A 442 -27.49 39.65 12.66
N TYR A 443 -26.56 38.96 12.00
CA TYR A 443 -25.45 38.22 12.59
C TYR A 443 -24.11 38.85 12.18
N GLU A 444 -23.07 38.70 12.98
CA GLU A 444 -21.69 38.86 12.50
C GLU A 444 -21.42 37.75 11.49
N PHE A 445 -20.88 38.07 10.31
CA PHE A 445 -20.67 37.10 9.24
C PHE A 445 -19.26 37.19 8.67
N GLU A 446 -18.61 36.03 8.58
CA GLU A 446 -17.36 35.82 7.85
C GLU A 446 -17.59 34.69 6.85
N ASN A 447 -16.90 34.73 5.71
CA ASN A 447 -16.95 33.69 4.71
C ASN A 447 -15.53 33.41 4.22
N TYR A 448 -15.16 32.14 4.16
CA TYR A 448 -13.87 31.71 3.65
C TYR A 448 -14.09 30.89 2.37
N GLY A 449 -13.26 31.15 1.36
CA GLY A 449 -13.13 30.24 0.22
C GLY A 449 -12.58 28.87 0.64
N ILE A 450 -12.62 27.90 -0.27
CA ILE A 450 -12.08 26.56 -0.01
C ILE A 450 -10.59 26.61 0.34
N GLU A 451 -9.76 27.23 -0.50
CA GLU A 451 -8.31 27.36 -0.23
C GLU A 451 -8.00 28.22 1.00
N GLU A 452 -8.77 29.29 1.24
CA GLU A 452 -8.62 30.13 2.44
C GLU A 452 -8.90 29.32 3.72
N SER A 453 -9.89 28.41 3.66
CA SER A 453 -10.20 27.53 4.78
C SER A 453 -9.09 26.52 5.06
N TYR A 454 -8.37 26.05 4.03
CA TYR A 454 -7.18 25.20 4.21
C TYR A 454 -6.09 25.94 5.00
N GLN A 455 -5.78 27.17 4.58
CA GLN A 455 -4.81 28.02 5.27
C GLN A 455 -5.24 28.26 6.71
N LYS A 456 -6.54 28.51 6.94
CA LYS A 456 -7.05 28.76 8.28
C LYS A 456 -6.87 27.58 9.23
N ILE A 457 -7.15 26.36 8.76
CA ILE A 457 -6.94 25.13 9.53
C ILE A 457 -5.44 24.94 9.82
N MET A 458 -4.59 25.10 8.81
CA MET A 458 -3.13 24.96 8.97
C MET A 458 -2.53 25.97 9.94
N GLU A 459 -3.02 27.22 9.95
CA GLU A 459 -2.63 28.25 10.91
C GLU A 459 -2.97 27.89 12.36
N MET A 460 -4.04 27.11 12.58
CA MET A 460 -4.48 26.71 13.90
C MET A 460 -3.67 25.55 14.47
N SER A 461 -3.23 24.60 13.64
CA SER A 461 -2.56 23.37 14.09
C SER A 461 -1.05 23.36 13.91
N GLY A 462 -0.54 23.97 12.83
CA GLY A 462 0.88 23.90 12.44
C GLY A 462 1.38 22.51 12.04
N LYS A 463 0.48 21.52 11.90
CA LYS A 463 0.85 20.14 11.54
C LYS A 463 1.12 19.97 10.05
N ASN A 464 1.78 18.86 9.69
CA ASN A 464 2.20 18.53 8.32
C ASN A 464 1.62 17.19 7.84
N VAL A 465 0.34 16.95 8.14
CA VAL A 465 -0.43 15.79 7.67
C VAL A 465 -1.31 16.23 6.51
N VAL A 466 -1.43 15.40 5.49
CA VAL A 466 -2.29 15.63 4.32
C VAL A 466 -3.31 14.50 4.24
N VAL A 467 -4.60 14.82 4.18
CA VAL A 467 -5.67 13.82 4.01
C VAL A 467 -6.30 14.00 2.64
N PHE A 468 -6.20 12.99 1.79
CA PHE A 468 -6.84 12.95 0.46
C PHE A 468 -8.09 12.07 0.46
N THR A 469 -9.10 12.50 -0.29
CA THR A 469 -10.28 11.71 -0.62
C THR A 469 -10.88 12.17 -1.96
N THR A 470 -11.99 11.57 -2.37
CA THR A 470 -12.67 11.88 -3.65
C THR A 470 -14.19 11.97 -3.46
N THR A 471 -14.83 12.76 -4.32
CA THR A 471 -16.30 12.78 -4.52
C THR A 471 -16.74 11.85 -5.65
N SER A 472 -15.83 11.11 -6.26
CA SER A 472 -16.21 10.00 -7.13
C SER A 472 -16.95 8.92 -6.31
N PRO A 473 -18.10 8.44 -6.80
CA PRO A 473 -18.89 7.41 -6.15
C PRO A 473 -18.06 6.16 -5.92
N TRP A 474 -18.35 5.45 -4.85
CA TRP A 474 -17.70 4.17 -4.58
C TRP A 474 -17.96 3.16 -5.71
N THR A 475 -16.89 2.80 -6.41
CA THR A 475 -16.85 1.69 -7.37
C THR A 475 -16.68 0.36 -6.61
N TYR A 476 -17.77 -0.39 -6.47
CA TYR A 476 -17.77 -1.67 -5.79
C TYR A 476 -17.25 -2.79 -6.69
N TRP A 477 -16.75 -3.85 -6.05
CA TRP A 477 -16.20 -5.02 -6.71
C TRP A 477 -16.65 -6.29 -5.99
N LEU A 478 -16.75 -7.40 -6.72
CA LEU A 478 -17.11 -8.70 -6.15
C LEU A 478 -15.87 -9.58 -5.95
N THR A 479 -15.97 -10.47 -4.97
CA THR A 479 -14.88 -11.39 -4.61
C THR A 479 -14.46 -12.23 -5.81
N GLU A 480 -13.15 -12.37 -6.00
CA GLU A 480 -12.48 -13.05 -7.12
C GLU A 480 -12.50 -12.33 -8.48
N GLU A 481 -13.28 -11.26 -8.67
CA GLU A 481 -13.32 -10.56 -9.96
C GLU A 481 -12.11 -9.66 -10.20
N LEU A 482 -11.53 -9.10 -9.13
CA LEU A 482 -10.37 -8.19 -9.13
C LEU A 482 -10.50 -6.99 -10.07
N LYS A 483 -11.72 -6.56 -10.36
CA LYS A 483 -12.04 -5.44 -11.25
C LYS A 483 -13.31 -4.72 -10.78
N PRO A 484 -13.60 -3.52 -11.29
CA PRO A 484 -14.88 -2.84 -11.08
C PRO A 484 -16.07 -3.71 -11.47
N HIS A 485 -17.11 -3.75 -10.61
CA HIS A 485 -18.39 -4.39 -10.92
C HIS A 485 -19.49 -3.36 -11.25
N GLY A 486 -19.47 -2.22 -10.56
CA GLY A 486 -20.34 -1.09 -10.82
C GLY A 486 -20.14 0.02 -9.79
N ASP A 487 -20.92 1.08 -9.90
CA ASP A 487 -20.83 2.24 -9.00
C ASP A 487 -22.05 2.33 -8.07
N LYS A 488 -21.80 2.76 -6.83
CA LYS A 488 -22.82 3.17 -5.88
C LYS A 488 -22.90 4.69 -5.90
N GLU A 489 -23.74 5.22 -6.80
CA GLU A 489 -23.75 6.64 -7.23
C GLU A 489 -23.65 7.68 -6.11
N LYS A 490 -24.18 7.41 -4.91
CA LYS A 490 -24.17 8.35 -3.79
C LYS A 490 -23.50 7.83 -2.53
N ALA A 491 -22.59 6.86 -2.66
CA ALA A 491 -21.78 6.36 -1.56
C ALA A 491 -20.37 6.97 -1.61
N LEU A 492 -20.00 7.76 -0.60
CA LEU A 492 -18.75 8.53 -0.59
C LEU A 492 -17.86 8.23 0.62
N TYR A 493 -16.58 8.55 0.50
CA TYR A 493 -15.58 8.41 1.59
C TYR A 493 -15.35 9.71 2.38
N ILE A 494 -16.04 10.80 2.01
CA ILE A 494 -15.79 12.15 2.51
C ILE A 494 -16.01 12.29 4.03
N GLY A 495 -17.02 11.59 4.58
CA GLY A 495 -17.29 11.61 6.02
C GLY A 495 -16.12 11.05 6.83
N PRO A 496 -15.72 9.77 6.60
CA PRO A 496 -14.53 9.19 7.21
C PRO A 496 -13.25 10.00 7.00
N ALA A 497 -13.06 10.59 5.81
CA ALA A 497 -11.90 11.44 5.51
C ALA A 497 -11.87 12.72 6.35
N ALA A 498 -12.99 13.44 6.42
CA ALA A 498 -13.11 14.64 7.24
C ALA A 498 -12.98 14.34 8.75
N TYR A 499 -13.42 13.17 9.21
CA TYR A 499 -13.23 12.75 10.61
C TYR A 499 -11.75 12.47 10.92
N MET A 500 -11.02 11.82 10.01
CA MET A 500 -9.57 11.65 10.11
C MET A 500 -8.84 13.01 10.10
N ALA A 501 -9.25 13.92 9.21
CA ALA A 501 -8.71 15.26 9.10
C ALA A 501 -8.95 16.11 10.37
N ALA A 502 -10.13 15.99 10.99
CA ALA A 502 -10.46 16.65 12.25
C ALA A 502 -9.62 16.14 13.45
N PHE A 503 -9.31 14.84 13.45
CA PHE A 503 -8.38 14.24 14.42
C PHE A 503 -6.97 14.77 14.23
N HIS A 504 -6.47 14.75 13.00
CA HIS A 504 -5.14 15.24 12.67
C HIS A 504 -5.03 16.77 12.65
N GLU A 505 -6.11 17.53 12.81
CA GLU A 505 -6.14 19.00 12.75
C GLU A 505 -5.66 19.58 11.42
N VAL A 506 -6.02 18.92 10.33
CA VAL A 506 -5.59 19.30 8.98
C VAL A 506 -6.77 19.40 8.03
N PRO A 507 -6.62 20.09 6.90
CA PRO A 507 -7.63 20.10 5.85
C PRO A 507 -7.90 18.71 5.28
N SER A 508 -9.13 18.48 4.84
CA SER A 508 -9.50 17.31 4.04
C SER A 508 -9.48 17.69 2.56
N LEU A 509 -8.48 17.27 1.81
CA LEU A 509 -8.34 17.60 0.40
C LEU A 509 -9.15 16.64 -0.47
N ILE A 510 -10.21 17.14 -1.09
CA ILE A 510 -10.96 16.41 -2.11
C ILE A 510 -10.21 16.60 -3.44
N VAL A 511 -9.68 15.51 -4.01
CA VAL A 511 -8.83 15.56 -5.20
C VAL A 511 -9.56 16.18 -6.39
N ASP A 512 -10.87 15.97 -6.48
CA ASP A 512 -11.71 16.44 -7.59
C ASP A 512 -11.87 17.97 -7.64
N GLU A 513 -11.68 18.66 -6.51
CA GLU A 513 -11.83 20.12 -6.41
C GLU A 513 -10.68 20.88 -7.08
N HIS A 514 -9.54 20.23 -7.30
CA HIS A 514 -8.30 20.87 -7.74
C HIS A 514 -7.77 20.22 -9.01
N GLU A 515 -7.52 21.03 -10.06
CA GLU A 515 -7.08 20.49 -11.36
C GLU A 515 -5.86 19.56 -11.28
N PRO A 516 -4.73 19.91 -10.63
CA PRO A 516 -3.56 19.03 -10.59
C PRO A 516 -3.81 17.69 -9.89
N LEU A 517 -4.66 17.70 -8.85
CA LEU A 517 -5.00 16.50 -8.09
C LEU A 517 -6.00 15.63 -8.85
N SER A 518 -7.06 16.24 -9.41
CA SER A 518 -8.09 15.58 -10.20
C SER A 518 -7.49 14.90 -11.43
N ASN A 519 -6.61 15.60 -12.14
CA ASN A 519 -5.87 15.07 -13.28
C ASN A 519 -5.05 13.83 -12.91
N SER A 520 -4.23 13.97 -11.87
CA SER A 520 -3.33 12.93 -11.37
C SER A 520 -4.07 11.69 -10.88
N ALA A 521 -5.13 11.90 -10.10
CA ALA A 521 -5.97 10.81 -9.57
C ALA A 521 -6.69 10.07 -10.70
N SER A 522 -7.21 10.79 -11.70
CA SER A 522 -7.91 10.16 -12.83
C SER A 522 -6.99 9.22 -13.64
N TRP A 523 -5.74 9.63 -13.91
CA TRP A 523 -4.80 8.79 -14.65
C TRP A 523 -4.47 7.49 -13.90
N ILE A 524 -4.07 7.58 -12.62
CA ILE A 524 -3.67 6.38 -11.87
C ILE A 524 -4.86 5.46 -11.59
N THR A 525 -6.06 6.02 -11.42
CA THR A 525 -7.29 5.24 -11.28
C THR A 525 -7.63 4.50 -12.56
N ASP A 526 -7.53 5.14 -13.72
CA ASP A 526 -7.76 4.48 -15.01
C ASP A 526 -6.70 3.41 -15.32
N PHE A 527 -5.43 3.67 -14.99
CA PHE A 527 -4.37 2.66 -15.04
C PHE A 527 -4.74 1.44 -14.18
N TRP A 528 -5.04 1.64 -12.90
CA TRP A 528 -5.35 0.54 -11.99
C TRP A 528 -6.63 -0.22 -12.40
N ARG A 529 -7.67 0.46 -12.88
CA ARG A 529 -8.91 -0.20 -13.33
C ARG A 529 -8.65 -1.17 -14.48
N ARG A 530 -7.75 -0.84 -15.42
CA ARG A 530 -7.35 -1.72 -16.52
C ARG A 530 -6.42 -2.83 -16.06
N ASP A 531 -5.45 -2.49 -15.23
CA ASP A 531 -4.36 -3.37 -14.86
C ASP A 531 -4.64 -4.28 -13.64
N SER A 532 -5.64 -3.98 -12.81
CA SER A 532 -5.94 -4.71 -11.56
C SER A 532 -6.08 -6.24 -11.66
N LEU A 533 -6.27 -6.79 -12.87
CA LEU A 533 -6.22 -8.23 -13.13
C LEU A 533 -4.83 -8.72 -13.56
N ALA A 534 -4.12 -7.95 -14.40
CA ALA A 534 -2.79 -8.32 -14.92
C ALA A 534 -1.69 -8.08 -13.89
N ARG A 535 -1.80 -7.00 -13.11
CA ARG A 535 -0.84 -6.59 -12.07
C ARG A 535 0.53 -6.28 -12.66
N GLU A 536 0.55 -5.53 -13.76
CA GLU A 536 1.76 -4.91 -14.30
C GLU A 536 2.07 -3.62 -13.51
N PRO A 537 3.34 -3.33 -13.20
CA PRO A 537 3.71 -2.10 -12.52
C PRO A 537 3.46 -0.88 -13.43
N PRO A 538 3.06 0.29 -12.87
CA PRO A 538 2.87 1.49 -13.65
C PRO A 538 4.21 2.03 -14.20
N PRO A 539 4.25 2.59 -15.43
CA PRO A 539 5.47 3.12 -16.01
C PRO A 539 6.11 4.21 -15.12
N PRO A 540 7.43 4.11 -14.81
CA PRO A 540 8.08 5.04 -13.89
C PRO A 540 7.97 6.51 -14.27
N GLY A 541 7.97 6.82 -15.57
CA GLY A 541 7.83 8.20 -16.03
C GLY A 541 6.46 8.79 -15.73
N CYS A 542 5.40 8.02 -15.98
CA CYS A 542 4.04 8.49 -15.70
C CYS A 542 3.80 8.65 -14.19
N MET A 543 4.32 7.73 -13.38
CA MET A 543 4.30 7.85 -11.92
C MET A 543 4.97 9.13 -11.42
N TYR A 544 6.14 9.48 -11.97
CA TYR A 544 6.82 10.74 -11.64
C TYR A 544 6.03 11.97 -12.08
N LEU A 545 5.48 12.00 -13.30
CA LEU A 545 4.72 13.16 -13.78
C LEU A 545 3.46 13.39 -12.96
N MET A 546 2.70 12.32 -12.70
CA MET A 546 1.51 12.33 -11.86
C MET A 546 1.87 12.84 -10.46
N ALA A 547 2.87 12.25 -9.81
CA ALA A 547 3.26 12.66 -8.47
C ALA A 547 3.80 14.09 -8.41
N SER A 548 4.50 14.55 -9.46
CA SER A 548 5.02 15.91 -9.54
C SER A 548 3.90 16.94 -9.56
N GLN A 549 2.81 16.70 -10.31
CA GLN A 549 1.65 17.59 -10.33
C GLN A 549 0.99 17.69 -8.95
N VAL A 550 0.90 16.57 -8.21
CA VAL A 550 0.39 16.56 -6.84
C VAL A 550 1.29 17.39 -5.92
N TYR A 551 2.61 17.23 -6.01
CA TYR A 551 3.54 17.96 -5.15
C TYR A 551 3.68 19.44 -5.51
N ASP A 552 3.54 19.82 -6.78
CA ASP A 552 3.47 21.22 -7.17
C ASP A 552 2.25 21.90 -6.51
N PHE A 553 1.11 21.20 -6.45
CA PHE A 553 -0.07 21.66 -5.71
C PHE A 553 0.19 21.74 -4.20
N LEU A 554 0.78 20.70 -3.59
CA LEU A 554 1.08 20.71 -2.15
C LEU A 554 2.04 21.83 -1.77
N ALA A 555 3.07 22.07 -2.58
CA ALA A 555 4.03 23.15 -2.41
C ALA A 555 3.37 24.52 -2.55
N SER A 556 2.51 24.72 -3.56
CA SER A 556 1.82 26.01 -3.75
C SER A 556 0.88 26.38 -2.61
N HIS A 557 0.43 25.39 -1.82
CA HIS A 557 -0.45 25.58 -0.67
C HIS A 557 0.25 25.48 0.68
N GLY A 558 1.58 25.30 0.72
CA GLY A 558 2.36 25.29 1.96
C GLY A 558 2.33 23.98 2.76
N TYR A 559 1.98 22.88 2.10
CA TYR A 559 2.07 21.52 2.65
C TYR A 559 3.46 20.90 2.45
N ASP A 560 4.18 21.21 1.35
CA ASP A 560 5.56 20.75 1.16
C ASP A 560 6.51 21.57 2.06
N ARG A 561 6.87 21.01 3.22
CA ARG A 561 7.70 21.66 4.24
C ARG A 561 9.05 20.92 4.39
N GLU A 562 9.91 21.44 5.25
CA GLU A 562 11.16 20.73 5.58
C GLU A 562 10.83 19.40 6.30
N GLY A 563 11.25 18.28 5.71
CA GLY A 563 10.96 16.94 6.19
C GLY A 563 10.11 16.16 5.20
N ASN A 564 9.47 15.08 5.68
CA ASN A 564 8.50 14.30 4.93
C ASN A 564 7.10 14.64 5.46
N GLU A 565 6.13 14.86 4.58
CA GLU A 565 4.72 14.93 4.92
C GLU A 565 4.17 13.54 5.25
N ASP A 566 3.22 13.45 6.18
CA ASP A 566 2.43 12.24 6.38
C ASP A 566 1.17 12.32 5.52
N ILE A 567 1.03 11.45 4.53
CA ILE A 567 -0.09 11.47 3.57
C ILE A 567 -1.05 10.31 3.87
N ILE A 568 -2.35 10.61 4.02
CA ILE A 568 -3.40 9.63 4.26
C ILE A 568 -4.41 9.67 3.11
N THR A 569 -4.50 8.61 2.32
CA THR A 569 -5.50 8.46 1.26
C THR A 569 -6.68 7.64 1.78
N ILE A 570 -7.89 8.22 1.75
CA ILE A 570 -9.13 7.55 2.18
C ILE A 570 -10.05 7.42 0.97
N ALA A 571 -9.92 6.29 0.28
CA ALA A 571 -10.67 5.94 -0.91
C ALA A 571 -10.51 4.44 -1.23
N GLY A 572 -11.49 3.88 -1.92
CA GLY A 572 -11.40 2.52 -2.45
C GLY A 572 -10.36 2.43 -3.56
N GLN A 573 -9.94 1.18 -3.83
CA GLN A 573 -8.88 0.89 -4.80
C GLN A 573 -9.21 1.31 -6.25
N PHE A 574 -10.49 1.39 -6.60
CA PHE A 574 -10.96 1.80 -7.94
C PHE A 574 -11.42 3.25 -7.99
N ASP A 575 -11.35 3.97 -6.86
CA ASP A 575 -11.78 5.35 -6.74
C ASP A 575 -10.55 6.28 -6.78
N ILE A 576 -9.48 5.91 -6.07
CA ILE A 576 -8.12 6.42 -6.25
C ILE A 576 -7.19 5.21 -6.44
N GLY A 577 -6.55 5.05 -7.60
CA GLY A 577 -5.72 3.88 -7.91
C GLY A 577 -4.57 3.65 -6.92
N ILE A 578 -4.20 2.38 -6.68
CA ILE A 578 -3.25 1.99 -5.62
C ILE A 578 -1.84 2.57 -5.80
N GLY A 579 -1.40 2.81 -7.04
CA GLY A 579 -0.08 3.42 -7.31
C GLY A 579 0.04 4.86 -6.80
N TRP A 580 -1.06 5.54 -6.48
CA TRP A 580 -1.07 6.90 -5.93
C TRP A 580 -0.15 7.02 -4.71
N ASP A 581 -0.28 6.14 -3.73
CA ASP A 581 0.49 6.20 -2.48
C ASP A 581 1.95 5.83 -2.71
N ARG A 582 2.21 4.79 -3.51
CA ARG A 582 3.57 4.32 -3.81
C ARG A 582 4.42 5.39 -4.50
N ALA A 583 3.80 6.25 -5.31
CA ALA A 583 4.47 7.32 -6.03
C ALA A 583 5.11 8.38 -5.10
N PHE A 584 4.62 8.51 -3.87
CA PHE A 584 5.08 9.53 -2.91
C PHE A 584 6.19 9.04 -1.96
N VAL A 585 6.48 7.74 -1.92
CA VAL A 585 7.50 7.15 -1.05
C VAL A 585 8.87 7.80 -1.30
N GLY A 586 9.58 8.13 -0.23
CA GLY A 586 10.87 8.83 -0.24
C GLY A 586 10.76 10.36 -0.17
N LYS A 587 9.63 10.93 -0.62
CA LYS A 587 9.31 12.35 -0.43
C LYS A 587 8.29 12.57 0.69
N ALA A 588 7.40 11.60 0.93
CA ALA A 588 6.46 11.55 2.06
C ALA A 588 6.45 10.17 2.75
N ASN A 589 5.65 10.09 3.81
CA ASN A 589 5.20 8.87 4.46
C ASN A 589 3.72 8.60 4.09
N PRO A 590 3.44 7.89 2.98
CA PRO A 590 2.09 7.68 2.53
C PRO A 590 1.45 6.47 3.20
N GLY A 591 0.14 6.55 3.44
CA GLY A 591 -0.70 5.45 3.92
C GLY A 591 -2.12 5.52 3.39
N ARG A 592 -2.76 4.35 3.26
CA ARG A 592 -4.11 4.24 2.71
C ARG A 592 -5.10 3.55 3.64
N ILE A 593 -6.31 4.08 3.73
CA ILE A 593 -7.48 3.39 4.30
C ILE A 593 -8.49 3.14 3.18
N LEU A 594 -8.90 1.88 3.01
CA LEU A 594 -9.78 1.44 1.92
C LEU A 594 -10.84 0.42 2.37
N GLY A 595 -11.72 0.06 1.44
CA GLY A 595 -12.80 -0.91 1.63
C GLY A 595 -14.11 -0.30 1.08
N THR A 596 -15.26 -0.70 1.62
CA THR A 596 -16.47 0.14 1.47
C THR A 596 -16.32 1.45 2.27
N PRO A 597 -17.15 2.48 2.03
CA PRO A 597 -17.21 3.65 2.92
C PRO A 597 -17.43 3.29 4.39
N ALA A 598 -18.23 2.26 4.68
CA ALA A 598 -18.40 1.73 6.02
C ALA A 598 -17.13 1.06 6.56
N ASP A 599 -16.39 0.31 5.73
CA ASP A 599 -15.07 -0.22 6.09
C ASP A 599 -14.09 0.90 6.46
N ALA A 600 -14.02 1.95 5.65
CA ALA A 600 -13.19 3.11 5.93
C ALA A 600 -13.59 3.79 7.25
N SER A 601 -14.89 3.94 7.54
CA SER A 601 -15.35 4.61 8.76
C SER A 601 -14.87 3.93 10.05
N TYR A 602 -14.97 2.61 10.17
CA TYR A 602 -14.51 1.91 11.38
C TYR A 602 -12.99 1.73 11.41
N TRP A 603 -12.32 1.70 10.25
CA TRP A 603 -10.86 1.60 10.22
C TRP A 603 -10.18 2.94 10.54
N VAL A 604 -10.75 4.06 10.08
CA VAL A 604 -10.38 5.41 10.57
C VAL A 604 -10.58 5.47 12.08
N ALA A 605 -11.76 5.07 12.59
CA ALA A 605 -11.99 5.07 14.04
C ALA A 605 -11.00 4.16 14.77
N ARG A 606 -10.66 2.98 14.23
CA ARG A 606 -9.65 2.10 14.82
C ARG A 606 -8.26 2.74 14.89
N SER A 607 -7.90 3.53 13.88
CA SER A 607 -6.63 4.26 13.82
C SER A 607 -6.61 5.40 14.85
N VAL A 608 -7.64 6.26 14.86
CA VAL A 608 -7.83 7.35 15.82
C VAL A 608 -7.79 6.84 17.27
N PHE A 609 -8.49 5.74 17.54
CA PHE A 609 -8.58 5.15 18.89
C PHE A 609 -7.53 4.07 19.15
N TYR A 610 -6.56 3.82 18.27
CA TYR A 610 -5.48 2.84 18.50
C TYR A 610 -4.81 2.99 19.87
N PRO A 611 -4.50 4.23 20.36
CA PRO A 611 -3.86 4.40 21.65
C PRO A 611 -4.69 3.86 22.82
N ALA A 612 -6.00 3.70 22.65
CA ALA A 612 -6.92 3.09 23.61
C ALA A 612 -7.20 1.61 23.30
N LEU A 613 -7.48 1.29 22.03
CA LEU A 613 -7.92 -0.03 21.59
C LEU A 613 -6.82 -1.09 21.72
N ILE A 614 -5.54 -0.73 21.61
CA ILE A 614 -4.46 -1.72 21.78
C ILE A 614 -4.50 -2.40 23.17
N PHE A 615 -5.00 -1.72 24.20
CA PHE A 615 -5.10 -2.29 25.56
C PHE A 615 -6.21 -3.33 25.73
N VAL A 616 -7.13 -3.47 24.76
CA VAL A 616 -8.08 -4.59 24.77
C VAL A 616 -7.50 -5.86 24.18
N ASN A 617 -6.40 -5.76 23.42
CA ASN A 617 -5.69 -6.90 22.85
C ASN A 617 -5.23 -7.84 23.99
N PRO A 618 -5.52 -9.14 23.91
CA PRO A 618 -5.07 -10.11 24.91
C PRO A 618 -3.56 -10.06 25.19
N ALA A 619 -2.74 -9.71 24.19
CA ALA A 619 -1.29 -9.56 24.31
C ALA A 619 -0.85 -8.53 25.37
N LEU A 620 -1.70 -7.56 25.73
CA LEU A 620 -1.43 -6.55 26.77
C LEU A 620 -2.09 -6.89 28.12
N LYS A 621 -2.93 -7.93 28.20
CA LYS A 621 -3.64 -8.33 29.42
C LYS A 621 -2.84 -9.29 30.32
N GLY A 622 -1.65 -9.70 29.87
CA GLY A 622 -0.77 -10.63 30.58
C GLY A 622 0.03 -11.49 29.61
N SER A 623 0.57 -12.61 30.08
CA SER A 623 1.13 -13.61 29.18
C SER A 623 0.02 -14.36 28.45
N VAL A 624 0.17 -14.55 27.14
CA VAL A 624 -0.73 -15.37 26.31
C VAL A 624 -0.06 -16.69 25.96
N GLU A 625 -0.83 -17.76 25.87
CA GLU A 625 -0.35 -19.10 25.52
C GLU A 625 -0.49 -19.31 24.00
N LEU A 626 0.62 -19.39 23.28
CA LEU A 626 0.65 -19.55 21.81
C LEU A 626 1.28 -20.89 21.42
N ILE A 627 0.87 -21.44 20.28
CA ILE A 627 1.49 -22.62 19.66
C ILE A 627 2.77 -22.18 18.96
N ASN A 628 3.91 -22.52 19.54
CA ASN A 628 5.22 -22.21 18.99
C ASN A 628 5.74 -23.37 18.13
N GLY A 629 6.44 -23.04 17.05
CA GLY A 629 6.99 -23.99 16.11
C GLY A 629 8.10 -24.84 16.71
N SER A 630 8.32 -26.03 16.17
CA SER A 630 9.41 -26.91 16.57
C SER A 630 10.76 -26.39 16.10
N VAL A 631 11.81 -26.77 16.83
CA VAL A 631 13.21 -26.52 16.51
C VAL A 631 13.89 -27.84 16.17
N SER A 632 14.60 -27.86 15.06
CA SER A 632 15.34 -28.99 14.52
C SER A 632 16.76 -28.61 14.09
N GLN A 633 17.64 -29.62 14.13
CA GLN A 633 19.05 -29.52 13.72
C GLN A 633 19.47 -30.76 12.94
N ARG A 634 20.63 -30.69 12.29
CA ARG A 634 21.29 -31.85 11.67
C ARG A 634 22.58 -32.21 12.38
N GLY A 635 22.69 -33.48 12.79
CA GLY A 635 23.93 -33.98 13.41
C GLY A 635 25.04 -34.20 12.39
N PHE A 636 26.25 -34.53 12.86
CA PHE A 636 27.46 -34.77 12.04
C PHE A 636 27.28 -35.77 10.88
N ALA A 637 26.32 -36.70 10.99
CA ALA A 637 25.98 -37.67 9.94
C ALA A 637 24.85 -37.20 9.01
N GLY A 638 24.48 -35.90 9.03
CA GLY A 638 23.38 -35.31 8.26
C GLY A 638 21.97 -35.67 8.75
N ARG A 639 21.85 -36.43 9.85
CA ARG A 639 20.56 -36.90 10.38
C ARG A 639 19.76 -35.74 10.99
N PHE A 640 18.54 -35.58 10.49
CA PHE A 640 17.54 -34.66 11.02
C PHE A 640 17.10 -35.08 12.42
N LYS A 641 17.01 -34.11 13.34
CA LYS A 641 16.53 -34.31 14.70
C LYS A 641 15.74 -33.08 15.15
N ILE A 642 14.48 -33.30 15.52
CA ILE A 642 13.70 -32.32 16.29
C ILE A 642 14.26 -32.29 17.71
N ILE A 643 14.80 -31.15 18.12
CA ILE A 643 15.36 -30.93 19.46
C ILE A 643 14.36 -30.29 20.41
N LYS A 644 13.35 -29.59 19.86
CA LYS A 644 12.20 -29.07 20.59
C LYS A 644 10.94 -29.29 19.74
N PRO A 645 9.95 -30.08 20.19
CA PRO A 645 8.71 -30.25 19.45
C PRO A 645 7.88 -28.97 19.45
N SER A 646 6.98 -28.82 18.47
CA SER A 646 6.01 -27.72 18.48
C SER A 646 5.07 -27.93 19.65
N MET A 647 4.90 -26.89 20.45
CA MET A 647 4.14 -26.95 21.68
C MET A 647 3.64 -25.58 22.07
N LYS A 648 2.70 -25.56 23.03
CA LYS A 648 2.21 -24.33 23.61
C LYS A 648 3.22 -23.74 24.59
N GLU A 649 3.44 -22.42 24.50
CA GLU A 649 4.37 -21.66 25.32
C GLU A 649 3.76 -20.30 25.68
N ASN A 650 4.22 -19.71 26.79
CA ASN A 650 3.75 -18.40 27.25
C ASN A 650 4.62 -17.28 26.71
N PHE A 651 3.98 -16.25 26.16
CA PHE A 651 4.63 -15.08 25.57
C PHE A 651 4.08 -13.80 26.18
N SER A 652 4.95 -12.79 26.31
CA SER A 652 4.57 -11.44 26.76
C SER A 652 4.71 -10.48 25.59
N TYR A 653 3.66 -9.73 25.28
CA TYR A 653 3.63 -8.82 24.12
C TYR A 653 4.12 -9.51 22.84
N PRO A 654 3.55 -10.68 22.46
CA PRO A 654 4.09 -11.45 21.36
C PRO A 654 3.98 -10.73 20.03
N VAL A 655 5.04 -10.87 19.22
CA VAL A 655 4.97 -10.71 17.76
C VAL A 655 5.01 -12.10 17.14
N LEU A 656 4.05 -12.39 16.26
CA LEU A 656 3.99 -13.64 15.52
C LEU A 656 4.83 -13.55 14.24
N ASN A 657 5.59 -14.59 13.96
CA ASN A 657 6.45 -14.70 12.80
C ASN A 657 6.10 -15.98 12.02
N THR A 658 5.81 -15.83 10.72
CA THR A 658 5.47 -16.94 9.81
C THR A 658 6.44 -16.92 8.63
N TRP A 659 7.55 -17.66 8.72
CA TRP A 659 8.57 -17.71 7.67
C TRP A 659 8.47 -19.00 6.88
N VAL A 660 7.93 -18.94 5.67
CA VAL A 660 7.84 -20.10 4.75
C VAL A 660 8.75 -19.88 3.56
N SER A 661 8.64 -18.73 2.87
CA SER A 661 9.53 -18.33 1.78
C SER A 661 10.21 -17.01 2.13
N TYR A 662 11.54 -17.01 2.20
CA TYR A 662 12.32 -15.88 2.73
C TYR A 662 13.82 -15.99 2.35
N CYS A 663 14.54 -14.88 2.48
CA CYS A 663 15.99 -14.84 2.29
C CYS A 663 16.76 -15.27 3.57
N HIS A 664 17.90 -15.93 3.39
CA HIS A 664 18.78 -16.37 4.48
C HIS A 664 20.27 -16.22 4.12
N GLU A 665 21.01 -15.44 4.91
CA GLU A 665 22.45 -15.17 4.73
C GLU A 665 22.83 -14.79 3.27
N PHE A 666 22.02 -13.93 2.63
CA PHE A 666 22.15 -13.69 1.19
C PHE A 666 23.50 -13.08 0.82
N ASN A 667 23.91 -11.94 1.39
CA ASN A 667 25.18 -11.33 1.00
C ASN A 667 26.39 -12.03 1.61
N LYS A 668 26.25 -12.66 2.78
CA LYS A 668 27.34 -13.37 3.44
C LYS A 668 27.70 -14.68 2.75
N GLU A 669 26.71 -15.48 2.36
CA GLU A 669 26.91 -16.81 1.79
C GLU A 669 26.39 -16.91 0.35
N ALA A 670 25.15 -16.52 0.09
CA ALA A 670 24.54 -16.70 -1.23
C ALA A 670 25.19 -15.90 -2.36
N SER A 671 25.77 -14.75 -2.04
CA SER A 671 26.50 -13.93 -3.02
C SER A 671 27.67 -14.68 -3.66
N LYS A 672 28.23 -15.68 -2.96
CA LYS A 672 29.28 -16.56 -3.49
C LYS A 672 28.72 -17.57 -4.49
N TYR A 673 27.42 -17.91 -4.37
CA TYR A 673 26.71 -18.73 -5.35
C TYR A 673 26.27 -17.93 -6.57
N TRP A 674 25.77 -16.70 -6.38
CA TRP A 674 25.31 -15.85 -7.49
C TRP A 674 26.45 -15.08 -8.19
N GLY A 675 27.66 -15.11 -7.64
CA GLY A 675 28.80 -14.35 -8.16
C GLY A 675 28.67 -12.82 -7.98
N CYS A 676 27.64 -12.35 -7.26
CA CYS A 676 27.37 -10.94 -7.01
C CYS A 676 26.80 -10.73 -5.61
N LYS A 677 27.02 -9.52 -5.06
CA LYS A 677 26.36 -9.07 -3.83
C LYS A 677 25.23 -8.12 -4.16
N TYR A 678 24.13 -8.24 -3.42
CA TYR A 678 23.10 -7.22 -3.38
C TYR A 678 23.65 -5.92 -2.82
N THR A 679 23.43 -4.82 -3.54
CA THR A 679 23.64 -3.46 -3.06
C THR A 679 22.34 -2.72 -3.30
N THR A 680 21.81 -2.13 -2.24
CA THR A 680 20.58 -1.34 -2.24
C THR A 680 20.71 -0.13 -3.15
N ARG A 681 19.58 0.49 -3.46
CA ARG A 681 19.50 1.69 -4.28
C ARG A 681 20.36 2.83 -3.73
N ASP A 682 20.39 2.97 -2.40
CA ASP A 682 21.15 4.01 -1.70
C ASP A 682 22.63 3.63 -1.44
N GLY A 683 23.12 2.54 -2.03
CA GLY A 683 24.53 2.15 -2.02
C GLY A 683 24.98 1.38 -0.78
N ILE A 684 24.04 0.87 0.02
CA ILE A 684 24.34 -0.02 1.13
C ILE A 684 24.49 -1.44 0.58
N THR A 685 25.59 -2.10 0.90
CA THR A 685 25.76 -3.54 0.68
C THR A 685 25.48 -4.22 2.03
N PRO A 686 24.29 -4.82 2.24
CA PRO A 686 23.95 -5.58 3.45
C PRO A 686 25.09 -6.51 3.87
N TYR A 687 25.27 -6.72 5.17
CA TYR A 687 26.40 -7.41 5.80
C TYR A 687 27.78 -6.71 5.67
N GLU A 688 28.06 -5.97 4.60
CA GLU A 688 29.38 -5.38 4.33
C GLU A 688 29.55 -3.95 4.80
N THR A 689 28.55 -3.11 4.55
CA THR A 689 28.61 -1.68 4.87
C THR A 689 28.52 -1.46 6.40
N PRO A 690 29.45 -0.72 7.02
CA PRO A 690 29.32 -0.29 8.41
C PRO A 690 28.05 0.53 8.60
N SER A 691 27.34 0.30 9.70
CA SER A 691 26.16 1.08 10.06
C SER A 691 26.53 2.30 10.93
N PRO A 692 25.89 3.45 10.73
CA PRO A 692 26.05 4.59 11.62
C PRO A 692 25.38 4.39 12.99
N ASP A 693 24.45 3.43 13.12
CA ASP A 693 23.60 3.29 14.31
C ASP A 693 24.07 2.15 15.23
N PRO A 694 24.35 2.42 16.52
CA PRO A 694 24.74 1.40 17.49
C PRO A 694 23.69 0.29 17.70
N ILE A 695 22.43 0.54 17.32
CA ILE A 695 21.39 -0.49 17.37
C ILE A 695 21.69 -1.68 16.46
N ASP A 696 22.62 -1.56 15.53
CA ASP A 696 23.01 -2.67 14.64
C ASP A 696 24.17 -3.50 15.22
N GLU A 697 24.73 -3.12 16.37
CA GLU A 697 25.76 -3.91 17.01
C GLU A 697 25.22 -5.30 17.42
N GLY A 698 25.91 -6.34 16.95
CA GLY A 698 25.58 -7.74 17.21
C GLY A 698 24.52 -8.35 16.30
N VAL A 699 24.02 -7.61 15.28
CA VAL A 699 23.12 -8.19 14.26
C VAL A 699 23.88 -9.07 13.26
N THR A 700 25.18 -8.80 13.09
CA THR A 700 26.11 -9.61 12.28
C THR A 700 27.18 -10.23 13.18
N ASP A 701 28.00 -11.13 12.61
CA ASP A 701 29.18 -11.70 13.27
C ASP A 701 30.42 -10.79 13.23
N LYS A 702 30.32 -9.60 12.61
CA LYS A 702 31.39 -8.61 12.54
C LYS A 702 31.49 -7.79 13.83
N ILE A 703 32.70 -7.33 14.13
CA ILE A 703 32.95 -6.47 15.30
C ILE A 703 32.55 -5.03 14.96
N GLY A 704 31.54 -4.50 15.64
CA GLY A 704 31.01 -3.15 15.46
C GLY A 704 29.58 -3.14 14.88
N ALA A 705 29.05 -1.95 14.62
CA ALA A 705 27.76 -1.78 13.96
C ALA A 705 27.91 -1.93 12.44
N TYR A 706 27.16 -2.87 11.86
CA TYR A 706 27.10 -3.14 10.43
C TYR A 706 25.64 -3.27 10.03
N TRP A 707 25.28 -2.82 8.83
CA TRP A 707 23.96 -3.11 8.28
C TRP A 707 23.74 -4.63 8.27
N PRO A 708 22.54 -5.12 8.65
CA PRO A 708 22.29 -6.56 8.73
C PRO A 708 22.46 -7.21 7.37
N ASP A 709 22.75 -8.51 7.36
CA ASP A 709 22.61 -9.32 6.15
C ASP A 709 21.13 -9.54 5.84
N ILE A 710 20.80 -9.90 4.60
CA ILE A 710 19.43 -10.29 4.24
C ILE A 710 19.19 -11.72 4.75
N SER A 711 18.59 -11.80 5.94
CA SER A 711 18.28 -13.01 6.69
C SER A 711 17.05 -12.78 7.58
N THR A 712 15.88 -12.65 6.95
CA THR A 712 14.66 -12.07 7.55
C THR A 712 14.27 -12.77 8.85
N SER A 713 14.38 -14.09 8.85
CA SER A 713 14.01 -14.93 10.01
C SER A 713 14.89 -14.73 11.25
N GLU A 714 16.06 -14.10 11.11
CA GLU A 714 16.98 -13.76 12.20
C GLU A 714 16.93 -12.27 12.55
N VAL A 715 16.89 -11.41 11.53
CA VAL A 715 17.03 -9.95 11.66
C VAL A 715 15.77 -9.29 12.19
N VAL A 716 14.57 -9.68 11.72
CA VAL A 716 13.31 -9.14 12.24
C VAL A 716 13.17 -9.43 13.75
N PRO A 717 13.33 -10.68 14.23
CA PRO A 717 13.36 -10.97 15.66
C PRO A 717 14.43 -10.20 16.44
N PHE A 718 15.59 -9.92 15.86
CA PHE A 718 16.68 -9.20 16.54
C PHE A 718 16.24 -7.79 16.95
N TYR A 719 15.69 -7.01 16.01
CA TYR A 719 15.27 -5.63 16.31
C TYR A 719 14.02 -5.57 17.18
N LEU A 720 13.03 -6.42 16.93
CA LEU A 720 11.79 -6.41 17.72
C LEU A 720 12.01 -6.83 19.17
N LYS A 721 12.99 -7.70 19.46
CA LYS A 721 13.39 -8.01 20.84
C LYS A 721 13.98 -6.79 21.57
N LYS A 722 14.62 -5.86 20.86
CA LYS A 722 15.15 -4.61 21.46
C LYS A 722 14.04 -3.67 21.92
N LEU A 723 12.85 -3.78 21.32
CA LEU A 723 11.62 -3.11 21.76
C LEU A 723 10.91 -3.84 22.91
N GLY A 724 11.46 -4.95 23.40
CA GLY A 724 10.91 -5.72 24.54
C GLY A 724 9.82 -6.73 24.16
N TYR A 725 9.57 -6.97 22.87
CA TYR A 725 8.63 -7.99 22.42
C TYR A 725 9.20 -9.41 22.58
N SER A 726 8.31 -10.38 22.81
CA SER A 726 8.66 -11.80 22.70
C SER A 726 8.25 -12.35 21.33
N MET A 727 9.04 -13.28 20.78
CA MET A 727 8.85 -13.78 19.42
C MET A 727 8.22 -15.16 19.45
N ALA A 728 7.01 -15.26 18.89
CA ALA A 728 6.34 -16.53 18.63
C ALA A 728 6.47 -16.88 17.16
N PHE A 729 6.59 -18.16 16.85
CA PHE A 729 6.80 -18.64 15.48
C PHE A 729 5.80 -19.74 15.14
N SER A 730 5.15 -19.65 13.98
CA SER A 730 4.34 -20.74 13.46
C SER A 730 4.23 -20.64 11.94
N THR A 731 4.43 -21.76 11.26
CA THR A 731 4.35 -21.85 9.80
C THR A 731 3.13 -22.60 9.30
N ASN A 732 2.47 -23.37 10.18
CA ASN A 732 1.24 -24.08 9.86
C ASN A 732 0.00 -23.19 10.02
N PHE A 733 -0.90 -23.21 9.03
CA PHE A 733 -2.09 -22.39 9.00
C PHE A 733 -2.92 -22.44 10.30
N SER A 734 -3.27 -23.63 10.79
CA SER A 734 -4.11 -23.77 11.98
C SER A 734 -3.42 -23.24 13.25
N ALA A 735 -2.10 -23.42 13.37
CA ALA A 735 -1.33 -22.87 14.47
C ALA A 735 -1.27 -21.34 14.39
N THR A 736 -1.00 -20.78 13.21
CA THR A 736 -0.96 -19.34 12.97
C THR A 736 -2.31 -18.68 13.26
N MET A 737 -3.41 -19.23 12.73
CA MET A 737 -4.76 -18.70 12.99
C MET A 737 -5.12 -18.79 14.48
N HIS A 738 -4.74 -19.88 15.16
CA HIS A 738 -4.91 -19.99 16.61
C HIS A 738 -4.16 -18.86 17.33
N ASN A 739 -2.89 -18.65 17.01
CA ASN A 739 -2.05 -17.66 17.66
C ASN A 739 -2.57 -16.23 17.45
N LEU A 740 -2.98 -15.88 16.22
CA LEU A 740 -3.61 -14.59 15.92
C LEU A 740 -4.87 -14.36 16.77
N ASN A 741 -5.70 -15.38 16.91
CA ASN A 741 -6.94 -15.32 17.70
C ASN A 741 -6.72 -15.23 19.21
N GLU A 742 -5.60 -15.77 19.74
CA GLU A 742 -5.25 -15.67 21.15
C GLU A 742 -4.62 -14.30 21.50
N GLY A 743 -4.21 -13.52 20.49
CA GLY A 743 -3.78 -12.13 20.62
C GLY A 743 -2.27 -11.92 20.45
N VAL A 744 -1.90 -11.10 19.48
CA VAL A 744 -0.52 -10.67 19.18
C VAL A 744 -0.49 -9.17 18.87
N ILE A 745 0.68 -8.54 19.04
CA ILE A 745 0.87 -7.11 18.76
C ILE A 745 1.02 -6.87 17.26
N MET A 746 1.85 -7.69 16.63
CA MET A 746 2.11 -7.67 15.20
C MET A 746 2.22 -9.10 14.66
N TRP A 747 1.98 -9.23 13.38
CA TRP A 747 2.24 -10.44 12.61
C TRP A 747 3.13 -10.12 11.42
N PHE A 748 4.30 -10.75 11.37
CA PHE A 748 5.21 -10.73 10.25
C PHE A 748 5.12 -12.06 9.50
N GLU A 749 5.04 -11.99 8.18
CA GLU A 749 5.02 -13.18 7.36
C GLU A 749 5.83 -13.02 6.07
N GLY A 750 6.41 -14.13 5.63
CA GLY A 750 7.01 -14.28 4.31
C GLY A 750 6.62 -15.62 3.72
N MET A 751 5.79 -15.59 2.68
CA MET A 751 5.25 -16.75 1.97
C MET A 751 5.19 -16.43 0.48
N HIS A 752 5.16 -17.45 -0.40
CA HIS A 752 4.69 -17.18 -1.76
C HIS A 752 3.18 -16.99 -1.76
N ALA A 753 2.76 -16.11 -2.65
CA ALA A 753 1.42 -15.61 -2.67
C ALA A 753 0.96 -15.31 -4.09
N GLY A 754 -0.30 -14.97 -4.23
CA GLY A 754 -0.86 -14.48 -5.47
C GLY A 754 -2.29 -14.00 -5.30
N HIS A 755 -2.78 -13.30 -6.32
CA HIS A 755 -4.13 -12.75 -6.34
C HIS A 755 -5.21 -13.76 -6.79
N TRP A 756 -4.85 -15.02 -7.08
CA TRP A 756 -5.81 -16.03 -7.54
C TRP A 756 -6.96 -16.25 -6.53
N HIS A 757 -8.13 -16.66 -7.03
CA HIS A 757 -9.34 -16.80 -6.22
C HIS A 757 -9.62 -15.50 -5.43
N SER A 758 -9.66 -15.57 -4.11
CA SER A 758 -9.91 -14.45 -3.22
C SER A 758 -8.62 -13.84 -2.65
N GLY A 759 -7.48 -14.03 -3.32
CA GLY A 759 -6.12 -13.82 -2.80
C GLY A 759 -5.66 -14.99 -1.93
N GLY A 760 -4.42 -15.46 -2.06
CA GLY A 760 -3.93 -16.61 -1.32
C GLY A 760 -2.42 -16.66 -1.07
N VAL A 761 -2.04 -17.38 -0.02
CA VAL A 761 -0.67 -17.54 0.49
C VAL A 761 -0.38 -19.01 0.81
N GLY A 762 0.87 -19.45 0.64
CA GLY A 762 1.30 -20.84 0.86
C GLY A 762 1.75 -21.12 2.30
N PHE A 763 0.93 -21.83 3.09
CA PHE A 763 1.27 -22.25 4.46
C PHE A 763 1.91 -23.63 4.50
N TRP A 764 2.77 -23.87 5.50
CA TRP A 764 3.35 -25.19 5.74
C TRP A 764 2.28 -26.25 6.08
N ASP A 765 2.25 -27.34 5.33
CA ASP A 765 1.38 -28.49 5.58
C ASP A 765 2.11 -29.83 5.34
N PRO A 766 2.30 -30.68 6.37
CA PRO A 766 2.91 -32.00 6.20
C PRO A 766 2.08 -32.98 5.35
N ASN A 767 0.85 -32.61 5.01
CA ASN A 767 -0.06 -33.36 4.14
C ASN A 767 -0.25 -32.70 2.78
N ALA A 768 0.51 -31.63 2.47
CA ALA A 768 0.44 -30.95 1.19
C ALA A 768 0.49 -31.96 0.04
N ASN A 769 -0.36 -31.74 -0.97
CA ASN A 769 -0.40 -32.62 -2.13
C ASN A 769 0.72 -32.29 -3.13
N TRP A 770 1.93 -32.70 -2.79
CA TRP A 770 3.13 -32.50 -3.61
C TRP A 770 3.08 -33.16 -5.00
N SER A 771 2.20 -34.14 -5.21
CA SER A 771 2.08 -34.83 -6.50
C SER A 771 1.59 -33.90 -7.63
N LYS A 772 0.98 -32.76 -7.28
CA LYS A 772 0.55 -31.72 -8.24
C LYS A 772 1.69 -31.24 -9.14
N MET A 773 2.88 -31.02 -8.59
CA MET A 773 4.04 -30.53 -9.34
C MET A 773 4.64 -31.60 -10.28
N MET A 774 4.37 -32.87 -10.02
CA MET A 774 4.88 -34.01 -10.80
C MET A 774 3.80 -34.67 -11.66
N TYR A 775 2.67 -33.99 -11.91
CA TYR A 775 1.53 -34.54 -12.65
C TYR A 775 1.89 -35.06 -14.05
N LEU A 776 2.91 -34.50 -14.70
CA LEU A 776 3.43 -34.97 -15.99
C LEU A 776 4.00 -36.41 -15.93
N LEU A 777 4.30 -36.92 -14.74
CA LEU A 777 4.77 -38.30 -14.51
C LEU A 777 3.62 -39.28 -14.23
N LYS A 778 2.35 -38.84 -14.29
CA LYS A 778 1.18 -39.68 -14.01
C LYS A 778 1.08 -40.93 -14.89
N ASP A 779 1.59 -40.83 -16.11
CA ASP A 779 1.53 -41.90 -17.10
C ASP A 779 2.71 -42.89 -16.99
N VAL A 780 3.54 -42.75 -15.94
CA VAL A 780 4.60 -43.70 -15.56
C VAL A 780 4.17 -44.46 -14.30
N PRO A 781 3.43 -45.58 -14.39
CA PRO A 781 2.63 -46.12 -13.28
C PRO A 781 3.42 -46.51 -12.03
N ILE A 782 4.66 -46.97 -12.20
CA ILE A 782 5.54 -47.33 -11.08
C ILE A 782 6.02 -46.07 -10.34
N VAL A 783 6.38 -45.02 -11.08
CA VAL A 783 6.85 -43.74 -10.53
C VAL A 783 5.70 -42.98 -9.90
N TRP A 784 4.55 -42.90 -10.58
CA TRP A 784 3.33 -42.28 -10.06
C TRP A 784 2.84 -42.94 -8.77
N LYS A 785 2.84 -44.28 -8.70
CA LYS A 785 2.47 -45.00 -7.47
C LYS A 785 3.44 -44.75 -6.31
N ILE A 786 4.71 -44.46 -6.58
CA ILE A 786 5.69 -44.04 -5.56
C ILE A 786 5.43 -42.61 -5.10
N ILE A 787 5.00 -41.73 -6.01
CA ILE A 787 4.66 -40.32 -5.75
C ILE A 787 3.38 -40.21 -4.89
N GLU A 788 2.29 -40.87 -5.28
CA GLU A 788 0.99 -40.75 -4.60
C GLU A 788 0.97 -41.28 -3.15
N ASN A 789 1.73 -42.34 -2.84
CA ASN A 789 1.55 -43.10 -1.59
C ASN A 789 2.33 -42.56 -0.37
N LYS A 790 2.91 -41.36 -0.47
CA LYS A 790 4.13 -41.10 0.30
C LYS A 790 4.23 -39.61 0.70
N LYS A 791 3.88 -39.28 1.97
CA LYS A 791 4.13 -37.96 2.60
C LYS A 791 5.59 -37.53 2.54
N ILE A 792 5.84 -36.28 2.17
CA ILE A 792 7.19 -35.71 2.13
C ILE A 792 7.62 -35.45 3.58
N THR A 793 7.25 -34.36 4.25
CA THR A 793 7.63 -34.09 5.66
C THR A 793 6.86 -34.82 6.76
N THR A 794 7.50 -34.90 7.94
CA THR A 794 6.94 -35.36 9.21
C THR A 794 6.84 -34.26 10.26
N GLU A 795 7.44 -33.09 10.04
CA GLU A 795 7.40 -31.98 10.99
C GLU A 795 6.12 -31.15 10.74
N PRO A 796 5.20 -31.05 11.73
CA PRO A 796 3.88 -30.48 11.47
C PRO A 796 3.85 -28.95 11.46
N ASN A 797 4.73 -28.30 12.22
CA ASN A 797 4.78 -26.85 12.40
C ASN A 797 6.20 -26.45 12.83
N PRO A 798 7.20 -26.46 11.93
CA PRO A 798 8.51 -25.94 12.24
C PRO A 798 8.43 -24.42 12.50
N TRP A 799 9.34 -23.88 13.30
CA TRP A 799 9.33 -22.43 13.57
C TRP A 799 9.67 -21.58 12.33
N ARG A 800 10.38 -22.16 11.36
CA ARG A 800 10.57 -21.62 10.01
C ARG A 800 10.59 -22.75 8.98
N GLY A 801 10.13 -22.48 7.77
CA GLY A 801 10.11 -23.41 6.65
C GLY A 801 11.51 -23.76 6.17
N TYR A 802 11.65 -24.97 5.63
CA TYR A 802 12.83 -25.53 4.95
C TYR A 802 12.38 -26.78 4.15
N GLU A 803 13.09 -27.26 3.13
CA GLU A 803 12.66 -28.46 2.36
C GLU A 803 13.40 -29.80 2.77
N PHE A 804 12.87 -30.97 2.35
CA PHE A 804 12.82 -32.32 2.99
C PHE A 804 14.06 -33.27 3.20
N GLY A 805 13.88 -34.43 3.90
CA GLY A 805 14.87 -35.38 4.47
C GLY A 805 15.34 -36.68 3.74
N LEU A 806 16.16 -37.45 4.48
CA LEU A 806 17.22 -38.39 4.03
C LEU A 806 16.84 -39.61 3.17
N LEU A 807 15.66 -40.23 3.39
CA LEU A 807 15.31 -41.52 2.76
C LEU A 807 14.82 -41.38 1.30
N ARG A 808 14.46 -40.15 0.89
CA ARG A 808 14.04 -39.82 -0.48
C ARG A 808 15.10 -39.09 -1.29
N GLN A 809 16.13 -38.57 -0.61
CA GLN A 809 17.40 -38.18 -1.24
C GLN A 809 17.90 -39.31 -2.14
N ALA A 810 17.81 -40.58 -1.74
CA ALA A 810 18.26 -41.71 -2.56
C ALA A 810 17.39 -42.00 -3.82
N LEU A 811 16.15 -41.50 -3.88
CA LEU A 811 15.22 -41.74 -4.99
C LEU A 811 15.32 -40.68 -6.10
N PHE A 812 15.71 -39.45 -5.74
CA PHE A 812 15.80 -38.29 -6.65
C PHE A 812 17.22 -37.70 -6.75
N ARG A 813 18.20 -38.38 -6.14
CA ARG A 813 19.64 -38.16 -6.35
C ARG A 813 20.15 -39.21 -7.31
N TRP A 814 20.27 -38.83 -8.59
CA TRP A 814 20.86 -39.67 -9.61
C TRP A 814 22.19 -39.07 -10.06
N GLY A 815 23.15 -39.95 -10.33
CA GLY A 815 24.38 -39.58 -10.99
C GLY A 815 24.19 -39.69 -12.50
N ILE A 816 24.17 -38.56 -13.23
CA ILE A 816 24.21 -38.57 -14.70
C ILE A 816 25.57 -38.00 -15.13
N ALA A 817 26.34 -38.78 -15.88
CA ALA A 817 27.63 -38.35 -16.45
C ALA A 817 28.61 -37.72 -15.42
N GLY A 818 28.65 -38.24 -14.19
CA GLY A 818 29.53 -37.75 -13.12
C GLY A 818 29.00 -36.56 -12.32
N ARG A 819 27.79 -36.08 -12.61
CA ARG A 819 27.10 -34.99 -11.89
C ARG A 819 26.05 -35.56 -10.94
N GLN A 820 25.98 -35.06 -9.70
CA GLN A 820 24.97 -35.45 -8.71
C GLN A 820 23.82 -34.44 -8.72
N THR A 821 22.60 -34.91 -8.97
CA THR A 821 21.39 -34.08 -8.93
C THR A 821 20.73 -34.12 -7.56
N GLN A 822 20.09 -33.04 -7.12
CA GLN A 822 19.25 -33.04 -5.91
C GLN A 822 18.03 -32.14 -6.13
N ILE A 823 16.84 -32.72 -6.05
CA ILE A 823 15.59 -32.02 -6.44
C ILE A 823 14.92 -31.27 -5.27
N PHE A 824 15.23 -31.64 -4.02
CA PHE A 824 14.58 -31.10 -2.83
C PHE A 824 15.62 -30.61 -1.81
N GLN A 825 15.44 -29.40 -1.23
CA GLN A 825 16.32 -28.90 -0.16
C GLN A 825 16.34 -29.92 0.98
N THR A 826 17.38 -29.87 1.81
CA THR A 826 17.53 -30.79 2.95
C THR A 826 17.80 -30.03 4.22
N GLY A 827 17.13 -28.90 4.41
CA GLY A 827 17.40 -27.98 5.50
C GLY A 827 16.97 -28.53 6.86
N CYS A 828 17.09 -27.67 7.86
CA CYS A 828 16.46 -27.80 9.16
C CYS A 828 16.32 -26.40 9.74
N THR A 829 15.67 -26.26 10.89
CA THR A 829 15.52 -24.91 11.43
C THR A 829 16.82 -24.27 11.90
N GLU A 830 17.91 -25.00 12.16
CA GLU A 830 19.22 -24.41 12.47
C GLU A 830 19.92 -23.88 11.21
N ASN A 831 19.77 -24.59 10.10
CA ASN A 831 20.34 -24.25 8.80
C ASN A 831 19.30 -24.55 7.71
N PRO A 832 18.45 -23.56 7.37
CA PRO A 832 17.27 -23.79 6.53
C PRO A 832 17.63 -23.90 5.05
N ASP A 833 18.64 -23.16 4.61
CA ASP A 833 19.09 -23.15 3.22
C ASP A 833 20.31 -24.05 3.02
N VAL A 834 20.14 -25.11 2.24
CA VAL A 834 21.19 -26.10 1.97
C VAL A 834 21.16 -26.61 0.54
N MET A 835 20.44 -25.91 -0.33
CA MET A 835 20.39 -26.20 -1.76
C MET A 835 20.50 -24.90 -2.54
N VAL A 836 20.53 -25.05 -3.85
CA VAL A 836 20.56 -23.91 -4.75
C VAL A 836 19.48 -24.04 -5.80
N MET A 837 19.07 -22.93 -6.41
CA MET A 837 18.19 -22.87 -7.56
C MET A 837 19.01 -22.94 -8.84
N ASP A 838 18.63 -23.79 -9.80
CA ASP A 838 19.34 -23.86 -11.09
C ASP A 838 19.15 -22.60 -11.92
N LYS A 839 20.24 -22.28 -12.59
CA LYS A 839 20.42 -21.04 -13.32
C LYS A 839 20.12 -21.19 -14.82
N TRP A 840 19.37 -22.20 -15.23
CA TRP A 840 18.93 -22.39 -16.62
C TRP A 840 17.41 -22.52 -16.72
N ILE A 841 16.79 -23.21 -15.76
CA ILE A 841 15.36 -23.49 -15.74
C ILE A 841 14.72 -23.34 -14.35
N GLY A 842 15.47 -22.94 -13.32
CA GLY A 842 14.95 -22.80 -11.94
C GLY A 842 14.90 -24.09 -11.11
N TRP A 843 15.47 -25.21 -11.59
CA TRP A 843 15.55 -26.53 -10.91
C TRP A 843 16.95 -27.13 -10.83
N ASP A 844 17.53 -27.24 -9.63
CA ASP A 844 18.91 -27.72 -9.44
C ASP A 844 19.19 -29.19 -9.76
N LEU A 845 20.24 -29.38 -10.56
CA LEU A 845 20.81 -30.66 -10.97
C LEU A 845 22.25 -30.83 -10.44
N HIS A 846 22.79 -29.90 -9.64
CA HIS A 846 24.18 -29.85 -9.16
C HIS A 846 24.33 -29.40 -7.71
N SER A 847 24.99 -30.22 -6.88
CA SER A 847 25.44 -29.76 -5.55
C SER A 847 26.41 -28.57 -5.66
N ALA A 848 26.00 -27.38 -5.21
CA ALA A 848 26.89 -26.22 -5.05
C ALA A 848 27.65 -26.25 -3.70
N LEU A 849 28.74 -25.48 -3.63
CA LEU A 849 29.56 -25.34 -2.42
C LEU A 849 28.96 -24.33 -1.40
N HIS A 850 28.10 -23.44 -1.89
CA HIS A 850 27.42 -22.39 -1.12
C HIS A 850 25.90 -22.47 -1.37
N PRO A 851 25.06 -22.12 -0.37
CA PRO A 851 23.61 -21.98 -0.54
C PRO A 851 23.26 -20.80 -1.47
N ASP A 852 22.03 -20.73 -1.96
CA ASP A 852 21.55 -19.65 -2.86
C ASP A 852 20.84 -18.51 -2.14
N GLY A 853 20.68 -18.63 -0.83
CA GLY A 853 20.08 -17.63 0.04
C GLY A 853 18.56 -17.61 -0.01
N ILE A 854 17.90 -18.47 -0.77
CA ILE A 854 16.45 -18.46 -0.98
C ILE A 854 15.83 -19.73 -0.42
N VAL A 855 15.13 -19.59 0.71
CA VAL A 855 14.44 -20.72 1.35
C VAL A 855 13.06 -20.89 0.73
N ILE A 856 12.77 -22.10 0.22
CA ILE A 856 11.49 -22.47 -0.40
C ILE A 856 11.07 -21.46 -1.49
N ALA A 857 11.75 -21.52 -2.63
CA ALA A 857 11.37 -20.78 -3.84
C ALA A 857 10.05 -21.33 -4.45
N ILE A 858 9.49 -20.64 -5.46
CA ILE A 858 8.15 -20.93 -6.04
C ILE A 858 8.05 -22.39 -6.48
N PHE A 859 9.08 -22.90 -7.16
CA PHE A 859 9.11 -24.28 -7.64
C PHE A 859 9.54 -25.32 -6.59
N GLN A 860 9.84 -24.90 -5.36
CA GLN A 860 10.23 -25.74 -4.22
C GLN A 860 9.10 -25.88 -3.18
N GLN A 861 7.91 -25.36 -3.48
CA GLN A 861 6.71 -25.36 -2.62
C GLN A 861 6.01 -26.72 -2.48
N VAL A 862 6.74 -27.82 -2.40
CA VAL A 862 6.14 -29.17 -2.29
C VAL A 862 5.48 -29.44 -0.93
N GLU A 863 5.79 -28.66 0.10
CA GLU A 863 5.30 -28.84 1.48
C GLU A 863 4.34 -27.75 1.93
N THR A 864 3.84 -26.94 0.99
CA THR A 864 2.89 -25.87 1.29
C THR A 864 1.51 -26.15 0.71
N GLU A 865 0.47 -25.78 1.45
CA GLU A 865 -0.90 -25.76 0.98
C GLU A 865 -1.39 -24.31 0.91
N ILE A 866 -1.97 -23.93 -0.24
CA ILE A 866 -2.50 -22.59 -0.46
C ILE A 866 -3.73 -22.37 0.42
N LYS A 867 -3.77 -21.24 1.12
CA LYS A 867 -4.92 -20.74 1.88
C LYS A 867 -5.33 -19.37 1.34
N ASN A 868 -6.63 -19.17 1.19
CA ASN A 868 -7.16 -17.95 0.59
C ASN A 868 -7.99 -17.11 1.56
N GLY A 869 -8.43 -15.94 1.12
CA GLY A 869 -9.31 -15.04 1.89
C GLY A 869 -10.51 -15.73 2.56
N TYR A 870 -11.15 -16.72 1.91
CA TYR A 870 -12.25 -17.47 2.55
C TYR A 870 -11.79 -18.35 3.72
N ASP A 871 -10.61 -18.98 3.60
CA ASP A 871 -10.04 -19.78 4.69
C ASP A 871 -9.70 -18.91 5.89
N PHE A 872 -9.16 -17.72 5.65
CA PHE A 872 -8.85 -16.72 6.67
C PHE A 872 -10.12 -16.23 7.36
N ASP A 873 -11.13 -15.80 6.59
CA ASP A 873 -12.40 -15.27 7.12
C ASP A 873 -13.11 -16.29 8.02
N ALA A 874 -13.06 -17.57 7.63
CA ALA A 874 -13.63 -18.67 8.41
C ALA A 874 -12.85 -19.01 9.69
N SER A 875 -11.54 -18.71 9.73
CA SER A 875 -10.64 -19.14 10.80
C SER A 875 -10.30 -18.03 11.80
N LEU A 876 -10.28 -16.79 11.34
CA LEU A 876 -9.96 -15.64 12.16
C LEU A 876 -11.15 -15.21 13.01
N LYS A 877 -10.84 -14.58 14.12
CA LYS A 877 -11.73 -13.84 15.01
C LYS A 877 -11.23 -12.40 15.05
N ASN A 878 -11.51 -11.67 16.12
CA ASN A 878 -10.98 -10.34 16.29
C ASN A 878 -9.45 -10.37 16.50
N LEU A 879 -8.73 -9.54 15.74
CA LEU A 879 -7.28 -9.34 15.79
C LEU A 879 -6.88 -8.23 16.76
N HIS A 880 -7.85 -7.50 17.33
CA HIS A 880 -7.64 -6.52 18.40
C HIS A 880 -6.54 -5.49 18.10
N SER A 881 -6.62 -4.85 16.92
CA SER A 881 -5.66 -3.85 16.45
C SER A 881 -4.23 -4.38 16.26
N CYS A 882 -4.08 -5.64 15.84
CA CYS A 882 -2.81 -6.20 15.39
C CYS A 882 -2.28 -5.45 14.14
N GLY A 883 -0.99 -5.13 14.11
CA GLY A 883 -0.30 -4.69 12.90
C GLY A 883 0.11 -5.88 12.04
N ILE A 884 0.10 -5.76 10.71
CA ILE A 884 0.49 -6.85 9.80
C ILE A 884 1.58 -6.36 8.85
N ASN A 885 2.66 -7.12 8.73
CA ASN A 885 3.66 -6.94 7.70
C ASN A 885 3.80 -8.24 6.89
N ALA A 886 3.33 -8.18 5.65
CA ALA A 886 3.33 -9.25 4.68
C ALA A 886 4.00 -8.77 3.37
N GLY A 887 4.99 -7.89 3.49
CA GLY A 887 5.66 -7.24 2.36
C GLY A 887 6.47 -8.20 1.46
N ILE A 888 6.69 -9.45 1.89
CA ILE A 888 7.34 -10.49 1.05
C ILE A 888 6.32 -11.24 0.19
N SER A 889 5.03 -11.22 0.58
CA SER A 889 3.96 -11.93 -0.12
C SER A 889 3.37 -11.05 -1.22
N CYS A 890 3.73 -11.35 -2.47
CA CYS A 890 3.29 -10.60 -3.65
C CYS A 890 1.78 -10.71 -3.95
N TYR A 891 1.24 -9.73 -4.66
CA TYR A 891 -0.13 -9.67 -5.22
C TYR A 891 -1.32 -9.79 -4.24
N ILE A 892 -1.12 -9.91 -2.93
CA ILE A 892 -2.25 -10.11 -2.00
C ILE A 892 -3.03 -8.82 -1.73
N SER A 893 -2.46 -7.65 -2.03
CA SER A 893 -3.19 -6.39 -1.90
C SER A 893 -4.37 -6.32 -2.86
N SER A 894 -5.36 -5.53 -2.47
CA SER A 894 -6.60 -5.36 -3.23
C SER A 894 -7.40 -6.65 -3.49
N THR A 895 -7.19 -7.68 -2.68
CA THR A 895 -7.96 -8.95 -2.71
C THR A 895 -8.91 -9.05 -1.53
N TYR A 896 -9.76 -10.09 -1.50
CA TYR A 896 -10.60 -10.34 -0.34
C TYR A 896 -9.80 -10.83 0.88
N LEU A 897 -8.64 -11.46 0.70
CA LEU A 897 -7.70 -11.78 1.78
C LEU A 897 -7.25 -10.50 2.52
N HIS A 898 -6.86 -9.46 1.78
CA HIS A 898 -6.54 -8.14 2.34
C HIS A 898 -7.73 -7.60 3.15
N LEU A 899 -8.91 -7.53 2.54
CA LEU A 899 -10.11 -7.00 3.19
C LEU A 899 -10.54 -7.80 4.42
N THR A 900 -10.34 -9.11 4.41
CA THR A 900 -10.60 -10.00 5.55
C THR A 900 -9.75 -9.58 6.75
N MET A 901 -8.45 -9.36 6.57
CA MET A 901 -7.58 -8.94 7.67
C MET A 901 -8.00 -7.57 8.25
N ILE A 902 -8.45 -6.64 7.40
CA ILE A 902 -9.01 -5.34 7.84
C ILE A 902 -10.25 -5.56 8.72
N ARG A 903 -11.23 -6.31 8.22
CA ARG A 903 -12.50 -6.55 8.92
C ARG A 903 -12.32 -7.29 10.22
N HIS A 904 -11.36 -8.21 10.28
CA HIS A 904 -11.01 -8.92 11.50
C HIS A 904 -10.26 -8.04 12.52
N GLY A 905 -9.92 -6.80 12.19
CA GLY A 905 -9.45 -5.82 13.17
C GLY A 905 -7.95 -5.53 13.13
N SER A 906 -7.28 -5.77 12.00
CA SER A 906 -5.93 -5.23 11.79
C SER A 906 -5.96 -3.70 11.83
N VAL A 907 -4.93 -3.06 12.41
CA VAL A 907 -4.87 -1.58 12.44
C VAL A 907 -4.05 -1.00 11.29
N PHE A 908 -3.02 -1.70 10.84
CA PHE A 908 -2.28 -1.37 9.60
C PHE A 908 -1.82 -2.66 8.92
N GLN A 909 -1.51 -2.57 7.62
CA GLN A 909 -0.97 -3.66 6.81
C GLN A 909 0.10 -3.13 5.85
N ILE A 910 1.20 -3.88 5.69
CA ILE A 910 2.22 -3.64 4.65
C ILE A 910 2.17 -4.83 3.70
N ILE A 911 1.67 -4.61 2.49
CA ILE A 911 1.38 -5.67 1.52
C ILE A 911 1.58 -5.18 0.08
N ASP A 912 1.95 -6.10 -0.80
CA ASP A 912 2.25 -5.78 -2.19
C ASP A 912 1.02 -5.98 -3.11
N PRO A 913 0.66 -4.98 -3.95
CA PRO A 913 -0.30 -5.16 -5.03
C PRO A 913 0.26 -5.89 -6.26
N TRP A 914 1.57 -5.87 -6.47
CA TRP A 914 2.28 -6.34 -7.66
C TRP A 914 3.19 -7.53 -7.34
N LEU A 915 4.03 -7.90 -8.31
CA LEU A 915 5.16 -8.81 -8.10
C LEU A 915 6.15 -8.17 -7.13
N THR A 916 6.86 -8.98 -6.36
CA THR A 916 7.87 -8.52 -5.42
C THR A 916 9.15 -9.30 -5.68
N SER A 917 10.31 -8.64 -5.64
CA SER A 917 11.59 -9.32 -5.79
C SER A 917 12.03 -9.95 -4.47
N TRP A 918 13.17 -10.66 -4.47
CA TRP A 918 13.70 -11.21 -3.22
C TRP A 918 14.15 -10.14 -2.24
N TYR A 919 14.44 -8.93 -2.72
CA TYR A 919 15.05 -7.86 -1.93
C TYR A 919 14.06 -7.15 -1.01
N ALA A 920 12.74 -7.30 -1.20
CA ALA A 920 11.72 -6.98 -0.20
C ALA A 920 12.00 -7.54 1.20
N ASN A 921 12.71 -8.66 1.30
CA ASN A 921 13.17 -9.20 2.59
C ASN A 921 13.97 -8.16 3.37
N PHE A 922 14.85 -7.40 2.70
CA PHE A 922 15.60 -6.33 3.31
C PHE A 922 14.69 -5.17 3.75
N ALA A 923 13.66 -4.81 2.97
CA ALA A 923 12.68 -3.81 3.40
C ALA A 923 11.91 -4.24 4.66
N VAL A 924 11.49 -5.52 4.76
CA VAL A 924 10.82 -6.05 5.95
C VAL A 924 11.73 -6.03 7.19
N GLU A 925 13.01 -6.33 7.03
CA GLU A 925 14.02 -6.19 8.08
C GLU A 925 14.22 -4.74 8.52
N MET A 926 14.32 -3.83 7.55
CA MET A 926 14.48 -2.40 7.79
C MET A 926 13.26 -1.83 8.50
N PHE A 927 12.06 -2.33 8.21
CA PHE A 927 10.86 -1.90 8.91
C PHE A 927 10.97 -2.21 10.41
N ALA A 928 11.38 -3.43 10.77
CA ALA A 928 11.61 -3.80 12.17
C ALA A 928 12.74 -2.96 12.82
N ARG A 929 13.80 -2.65 12.08
CA ARG A 929 14.89 -1.78 12.52
C ARG A 929 14.40 -0.35 12.80
N TYR A 930 13.64 0.25 11.88
CA TYR A 930 13.14 1.61 12.03
C TYR A 930 12.09 1.72 13.14
N LEU A 931 11.22 0.71 13.33
CA LEU A 931 10.40 0.65 14.55
C LEU A 931 11.27 0.67 15.81
N ALA A 932 12.39 -0.07 15.84
CA ALA A 932 13.31 -0.10 16.97
C ALA A 932 14.09 1.20 17.18
N LEU A 933 14.21 2.03 16.14
CA LEU A 933 14.74 3.40 16.20
C LEU A 933 13.68 4.44 16.61
N GLY A 934 12.43 4.02 16.85
CA GLY A 934 11.36 4.87 17.36
C GLY A 934 10.55 5.63 16.31
N TYR A 935 10.62 5.19 15.05
CA TYR A 935 9.79 5.74 13.96
C TYR A 935 8.34 5.26 14.06
N SER A 936 7.40 6.04 13.50
CA SER A 936 6.03 5.56 13.27
C SER A 936 6.02 4.39 12.27
N ALA A 937 4.92 3.65 12.17
CA ALA A 937 4.77 2.58 11.19
C ALA A 937 4.89 3.10 9.74
N GLY A 938 4.31 4.27 9.44
CA GLY A 938 4.44 4.89 8.11
C GLY A 938 5.86 5.36 7.80
N GLU A 939 6.52 6.05 8.73
CA GLU A 939 7.92 6.46 8.58
C GLU A 939 8.84 5.24 8.40
N ALA A 940 8.65 4.20 9.22
CA ALA A 940 9.42 2.96 9.14
C ALA A 940 9.23 2.28 7.78
N TYR A 941 8.01 2.24 7.26
CA TYR A 941 7.72 1.72 5.93
C TYR A 941 8.43 2.54 4.84
N SER A 942 8.24 3.87 4.80
CA SER A 942 8.84 4.72 3.76
C SER A 942 10.36 4.58 3.73
N LYS A 943 11.01 4.66 4.90
CA LYS A 943 12.46 4.50 5.01
C LYS A 943 12.96 3.12 4.59
N SER A 944 12.14 2.09 4.77
CA SER A 944 12.50 0.74 4.34
C SER A 944 12.46 0.61 2.83
N MET A 945 11.43 1.18 2.19
CA MET A 945 11.26 1.16 0.75
C MET A 945 12.28 2.05 0.02
N GLU A 946 12.79 3.10 0.66
CA GLU A 946 13.90 3.91 0.15
C GLU A 946 15.16 3.07 -0.14
N HIS A 947 15.35 1.91 0.50
CA HIS A 947 16.50 1.06 0.22
C HIS A 947 16.34 0.20 -1.04
N VAL A 948 15.12 -0.27 -1.34
CA VAL A 948 14.92 -1.37 -2.30
C VAL A 948 14.20 -0.96 -3.59
N GLY A 949 13.35 0.07 -3.55
CA GLY A 949 12.50 0.45 -4.68
C GLY A 949 12.75 1.86 -5.20
N ILE A 950 12.13 2.18 -6.35
CA ILE A 950 12.24 3.50 -6.99
C ILE A 950 11.71 4.60 -6.06
N GLY A 951 12.48 5.68 -5.93
CA GLY A 951 12.02 6.96 -5.40
C GLY A 951 11.62 7.90 -6.54
N TYR A 952 10.35 7.92 -6.93
CA TYR A 952 9.90 8.63 -8.13
C TYR A 952 10.16 10.14 -8.03
N LEU A 953 9.66 10.78 -6.97
CA LEU A 953 9.82 12.22 -6.74
C LEU A 953 11.25 12.62 -6.38
N THR A 954 12.03 11.73 -5.77
CA THR A 954 13.45 11.95 -5.49
C THR A 954 14.33 11.70 -6.72
N LYS A 955 13.76 11.18 -7.82
CA LYS A 955 14.44 10.75 -9.06
C LYS A 955 15.55 9.73 -8.80
N GLU A 956 15.39 8.96 -7.74
CA GLU A 956 16.28 7.86 -7.42
C GLU A 956 15.79 6.63 -8.18
N TRP A 957 16.11 6.63 -9.48
CA TRP A 957 15.77 5.56 -10.39
C TRP A 957 16.49 4.28 -10.01
N TRP A 958 15.78 3.17 -10.13
CA TRP A 958 16.28 1.86 -9.79
C TRP A 958 15.84 0.83 -10.82
N TRP A 959 16.63 -0.22 -10.97
CA TRP A 959 16.40 -1.24 -11.98
C TRP A 959 15.31 -2.24 -11.58
N ASP A 960 15.23 -2.54 -10.27
CA ASP A 960 14.17 -3.38 -9.70
C ASP A 960 12.90 -2.53 -9.59
N VAL A 961 12.00 -2.77 -10.53
CA VAL A 961 10.72 -2.07 -10.63
C VAL A 961 9.58 -2.88 -10.04
N SER A 962 9.84 -4.09 -9.54
CA SER A 962 8.89 -4.93 -8.79
C SER A 962 8.65 -4.39 -7.39
N GLU A 963 9.62 -3.72 -6.76
CA GLU A 963 9.53 -3.28 -5.36
C GLU A 963 8.52 -2.11 -5.15
N ASN A 964 7.23 -2.45 -5.19
CA ASN A 964 6.06 -1.56 -5.12
C ASN A 964 5.10 -1.87 -3.96
N ILE A 965 5.64 -2.45 -2.88
CA ILE A 965 4.93 -2.68 -1.62
C ILE A 965 4.27 -1.38 -1.13
N CYS A 966 3.04 -1.46 -0.62
CA CYS A 966 2.27 -0.33 -0.10
C CYS A 966 1.97 -0.46 1.40
N TYR A 967 1.86 0.67 2.10
CA TYR A 967 1.37 0.77 3.48
C TYR A 967 -0.12 1.15 3.51
N PHE A 968 -0.91 0.36 4.22
CA PHE A 968 -2.34 0.58 4.44
C PHE A 968 -2.60 0.82 5.92
N GLY A 969 -2.99 2.04 6.28
CA GLY A 969 -3.21 2.50 7.65
C GLY A 969 -2.87 3.98 7.80
N ASP A 970 -2.95 4.49 9.03
CA ASP A 970 -2.48 5.83 9.37
C ASP A 970 -0.94 5.84 9.48
N PRO A 971 -0.21 6.61 8.67
CA PRO A 971 1.26 6.64 8.69
C PRO A 971 1.82 7.25 9.98
N THR A 972 1.04 8.02 10.74
CA THR A 972 1.46 8.62 12.02
C THR A 972 1.40 7.63 13.19
N LEU A 973 0.82 6.45 12.98
CA LEU A 973 0.61 5.44 14.02
C LEU A 973 1.94 4.92 14.55
N HIS A 974 2.14 5.05 15.87
CA HIS A 974 3.25 4.42 16.58
C HIS A 974 2.76 3.12 17.20
N VAL A 975 3.42 2.01 16.90
CA VAL A 975 3.04 0.71 17.46
C VAL A 975 3.40 0.66 18.94
N TRP A 976 2.44 0.29 19.78
CA TRP A 976 2.69 0.15 21.22
C TRP A 976 3.78 -0.89 21.48
N ASN A 977 4.81 -0.53 22.26
CA ASN A 977 5.88 -1.45 22.64
C ASN A 977 6.27 -1.30 24.12
N PRO A 978 6.85 -2.34 24.75
CA PRO A 978 7.26 -2.30 26.16
C PRO A 978 8.31 -1.25 26.53
N VAL A 979 9.15 -0.80 25.59
CA VAL A 979 10.28 0.12 25.88
C VAL A 979 9.83 1.58 25.84
N HIS A 980 8.98 1.95 24.89
CA HIS A 980 8.50 3.32 24.64
C HIS A 980 6.97 3.44 24.77
N GLY A 981 6.32 2.50 25.48
CA GLY A 981 4.87 2.43 25.59
C GLY A 981 4.26 3.54 26.45
N TRP A 982 2.96 3.77 26.25
CA TRP A 982 2.15 4.68 27.06
C TRP A 982 1.17 3.92 27.97
N ASN A 983 0.49 4.66 28.84
CA ASN A 983 -0.57 4.12 29.70
C ASN A 983 -1.91 4.14 28.97
N MET A 984 -2.77 3.16 29.26
CA MET A 984 -4.14 3.13 28.74
C MET A 984 -4.87 4.45 29.04
N PRO A 985 -5.34 5.18 28.00
CA PRO A 985 -6.14 6.37 28.19
C PRO A 985 -7.37 6.10 29.06
N THR A 986 -7.83 7.10 29.81
CA THR A 986 -9.03 6.97 30.65
C THR A 986 -10.24 7.51 29.90
N ALA A 987 -11.20 6.64 29.60
CA ALA A 987 -12.48 7.06 29.03
C ALA A 987 -13.38 7.74 30.08
N ILE A 988 -13.95 8.89 29.72
CA ILE A 988 -14.93 9.61 30.54
C ILE A 988 -16.36 9.20 30.21
N ASN A 989 -17.27 9.37 31.16
CA ASN A 989 -18.69 9.16 30.92
C ASN A 989 -19.26 10.32 30.08
N THR A 990 -20.39 10.09 29.40
CA THR A 990 -21.12 11.17 28.73
C THR A 990 -21.58 12.23 29.74
N GLY A 991 -21.69 13.47 29.28
CA GLY A 991 -21.93 14.62 30.14
C GLY A 991 -21.75 15.96 29.43
N THR A 992 -21.63 17.03 30.20
CA THR A 992 -21.39 18.38 29.67
C THR A 992 -19.94 18.80 29.89
N ILE A 993 -19.28 19.23 28.82
CA ILE A 993 -17.94 19.84 28.82
C ILE A 993 -18.11 21.27 28.30
N GLY A 994 -17.94 22.28 29.17
CA GLY A 994 -18.31 23.66 28.83
C GLY A 994 -19.79 23.79 28.49
N GLU A 995 -20.10 24.19 27.25
CA GLU A 995 -21.47 24.22 26.69
C GLU A 995 -21.78 23.01 25.78
N HIS A 996 -20.78 22.16 25.51
CA HIS A 996 -20.90 20.95 24.72
C HIS A 996 -21.52 19.81 25.55
N VAL A 997 -22.47 19.09 24.99
CA VAL A 997 -23.14 17.91 25.56
C VAL A 997 -22.72 16.70 24.76
N THR A 998 -21.92 15.84 25.39
CA THR A 998 -21.45 14.58 24.81
C THR A 998 -22.47 13.47 24.91
#